data_AF-A0A1Z5L0W7-F1
#
_entry.id   AF-A0A1Z5L0W7-F1
#
_cell.length_a   1.000
_cell.length_b   1.000
_cell.length_c   1.000
_cell.angle_alpha   90.00
_cell.angle_beta   90.00
_cell.angle_gamma   90.00
#
_symmetry.space_group_name_H-M   'P 1'
#
loop_
_entity.id
_entity.type
_entity.pdbx_description
1 polymer ?
#
loop_
_entity_poly.entity_id
_entity_poly.type
_entity_poly.pdbx_seq_one_letter_code
_entity_poly.pdbx_strand_id
1 'polypeptide(L)'
;MSCLLLYLTHMFQSGSFRCVATAAMEAAFTGMDAINQHFLHLAYWYPTLTIQWCNVLTLLNYGEQQFWSNVLWPGTFRSGSIINVNSPSYSCSFELVSQAGLILLCDYLCENMHDAEPMTWLIVNHVTQVMRLSAEPPVWDLISVIHRNSAASGLFIQAILSRCEAPNSPSLVSRLLTCLEGIHPEQSCALVLLLVEKVLATSHYFLARSCEALAHRHLELMLSEPNVDWATHLAHLPAFMQSLQLDHRCPHLFSLLQKLLKACAKADDENFCMEATGPAKITVCKEWYLMQVQEQCCSHEAVPEKCAQLLASLSYEDALAVLQLKEISPLVLCASLNARRWASIESPLYRASRAILLTDLGHVLAALPQPHYPFACGIQGAQQHRMRLSALFEDPTFWDSFVRLVPPVHAYLSSLRTLPADIPVDSMQDIARFSILCAEGIQWMLERPHRVPCSQLKQFLNALDVCLSHSSLSLLIGLPKHATWVCSAVVAVHSLTVQLKGWHSFPVTVTFRKPRVDSPEYFHVQQACVGMAELVGWLERTIQWHIPYFVKGPLQRVITGLARLPLVNSFVRIPPILWGMDWMPHTSGEWHTVVPPPPADFLLDRDILQEYIYRVNLLGWISRQQFEETWMALLGVLNTSPSGEIAQEERVAVQCLAVRCITSLLLHSLRLPQPGNPHNSILLHQPRDKPLAFPHTRCGKRLLAVRTPIHNALLNLMNLRTPQPDGCSPWSQCNLEKFHRLTDYSLGQVSVESLCVAAGLADSALPSPDSSCSSSSSGSPQGSGCVQREASLAAAGLDLRSCLHLLHDLYSQWLGPPDTVGQPLLTETIRSVVMLSDIFMESMQFDWMVALLMDIYRHQPIEDEVLMQYVI
;
A
#
# COMPACT_ATOMS: atom_id res chain seq x y z
N MET A 1 -37.46 -31.49 -1.93
CA MET A 1 -36.90 -30.29 -2.58
C MET A 1 -36.05 -30.64 -3.79
N SER A 2 -34.92 -31.37 -3.67
CA SER A 2 -34.08 -31.75 -4.82
C SER A 2 -34.87 -32.40 -5.98
N CYS A 3 -35.69 -33.42 -5.70
CA CYS A 3 -36.51 -34.05 -6.75
C CYS A 3 -37.50 -33.08 -7.42
N LEU A 4 -38.06 -32.13 -6.67
CA LEU A 4 -38.97 -31.11 -7.22
C LEU A 4 -38.23 -30.19 -8.18
N LEU A 5 -37.04 -29.71 -7.80
CA LEU A 5 -36.21 -28.86 -8.65
C LEU A 5 -35.80 -29.60 -9.93
N LEU A 6 -35.47 -30.89 -9.86
CA LEU A 6 -35.17 -31.70 -11.05
C LEU A 6 -36.37 -31.84 -11.98
N TYR A 7 -37.58 -32.02 -11.43
CA TYR A 7 -38.80 -32.02 -12.25
C TYR A 7 -39.04 -30.65 -12.92
N LEU A 8 -38.80 -29.54 -12.21
CA LEU A 8 -38.89 -28.19 -12.77
C LEU A 8 -37.86 -27.98 -13.90
N THR A 9 -36.59 -28.35 -13.67
CA THR A 9 -35.53 -28.30 -14.69
C THR A 9 -35.93 -29.07 -15.95
N HIS A 10 -36.43 -30.30 -15.81
CA HIS A 10 -36.89 -31.11 -16.94
C HIS A 10 -38.09 -30.47 -17.67
N MET A 11 -39.05 -29.91 -16.94
CA MET A 11 -40.20 -29.24 -17.55
C MET A 11 -39.78 -28.04 -18.41
N PHE A 12 -38.80 -27.26 -17.93
CA PHE A 12 -38.32 -26.08 -18.66
C PHE A 12 -37.35 -26.43 -19.81
N GLN A 13 -36.48 -27.44 -19.66
CA GLN A 13 -35.51 -27.83 -20.70
C GLN A 13 -36.09 -28.70 -21.82
N SER A 14 -37.06 -29.57 -21.53
CA SER A 14 -37.55 -30.57 -22.51
C SER A 14 -38.31 -29.97 -23.71
N GLY A 15 -38.65 -28.68 -23.66
CA GLY A 15 -39.40 -27.97 -24.70
C GLY A 15 -40.86 -28.44 -24.88
N SER A 16 -41.30 -29.42 -24.08
CA SER A 16 -42.64 -30.02 -24.15
C SER A 16 -43.70 -29.24 -23.36
N PHE A 17 -43.29 -28.47 -22.34
CA PHE A 17 -44.18 -27.72 -21.44
C PHE A 17 -44.08 -26.20 -21.64
N ARG A 18 -44.20 -25.72 -22.88
CA ARG A 18 -43.98 -24.30 -23.23
C ARG A 18 -44.88 -23.32 -22.47
N CYS A 19 -46.17 -23.61 -22.33
CA CYS A 19 -47.11 -22.72 -21.64
C CYS A 19 -46.78 -22.57 -20.14
N VAL A 20 -46.23 -23.63 -19.54
CA VAL A 20 -45.82 -23.62 -18.13
C VAL A 20 -44.53 -22.81 -17.98
N ALA A 21 -43.58 -22.95 -18.90
CA ALA A 21 -42.36 -22.16 -18.91
C ALA A 21 -42.65 -20.66 -19.07
N THR A 22 -43.53 -20.26 -20.00
CA THR A 22 -43.89 -18.86 -20.20
C THR A 22 -44.59 -18.25 -18.98
N ALA A 23 -45.53 -18.99 -18.36
CA ALA A 23 -46.19 -18.54 -17.14
C ALA A 23 -45.22 -18.43 -15.95
N ALA A 24 -44.25 -19.34 -15.86
CA ALA A 24 -43.21 -19.29 -14.84
C ALA A 24 -42.25 -18.12 -15.03
N MET A 25 -41.89 -17.78 -16.28
CA MET A 25 -41.09 -16.58 -16.59
C MET A 25 -41.81 -15.31 -16.14
N GLU A 26 -43.11 -15.16 -16.44
CA GLU A 26 -43.89 -14.00 -16.01
C GLU A 26 -43.98 -13.89 -14.47
N ALA A 27 -44.12 -15.02 -13.79
CA ALA A 27 -44.15 -15.06 -12.32
C ALA A 27 -42.78 -14.71 -11.70
N ALA A 28 -41.68 -15.13 -12.33
CA ALA A 28 -40.32 -14.90 -11.84
C ALA A 28 -39.99 -13.40 -11.64
N PHE A 29 -40.56 -12.53 -12.48
CA PHE A 29 -40.35 -11.07 -12.42
C PHE A 29 -41.12 -10.35 -11.31
N THR A 30 -42.09 -11.00 -10.65
CA THR A 30 -43.04 -10.31 -9.75
C THR A 30 -42.86 -10.61 -8.25
N GLY A 31 -42.01 -11.57 -7.84
CA GLY A 31 -41.87 -11.87 -6.41
C GLY A 31 -40.86 -12.93 -5.96
N MET A 32 -39.69 -13.09 -6.61
CA MET A 32 -38.70 -14.13 -6.22
C MET A 32 -37.65 -13.71 -5.19
N ASP A 33 -37.58 -12.44 -4.79
CA ASP A 33 -36.53 -11.92 -3.91
C ASP A 33 -36.46 -12.64 -2.55
N ALA A 34 -37.62 -12.90 -1.95
CA ALA A 34 -37.70 -13.61 -0.68
C ALA A 34 -37.17 -15.04 -0.82
N ILE A 35 -37.53 -15.76 -1.89
CA ILE A 35 -37.09 -17.14 -2.14
C ILE A 35 -35.57 -17.17 -2.39
N ASN A 36 -35.09 -16.22 -3.19
CA ASN A 36 -33.67 -16.06 -3.49
C ASN A 36 -32.83 -15.82 -2.23
N GLN A 37 -33.30 -14.97 -1.30
CA GLN A 37 -32.63 -14.76 -0.02
C GLN A 37 -32.57 -16.05 0.83
N HIS A 38 -33.63 -16.84 0.87
CA HIS A 38 -33.63 -18.12 1.60
C HIS A 38 -32.63 -19.13 0.99
N PHE A 39 -32.57 -19.24 -0.33
CA PHE A 39 -31.59 -20.11 -0.99
C PHE A 39 -30.14 -19.63 -0.80
N LEU A 40 -29.89 -18.32 -0.76
CA LEU A 40 -28.58 -17.77 -0.41
C LEU A 40 -28.16 -18.12 1.02
N HIS A 41 -29.09 -18.13 1.98
CA HIS A 41 -28.81 -18.62 3.35
C HIS A 41 -28.56 -20.13 3.39
N LEU A 42 -29.28 -20.90 2.56
CA LEU A 42 -29.10 -22.35 2.45
C LEU A 42 -27.78 -22.74 1.75
N ALA A 43 -27.14 -21.85 0.99
CA ALA A 43 -25.88 -22.10 0.28
C ALA A 43 -24.77 -22.67 1.18
N TYR A 44 -24.71 -22.23 2.45
CA TYR A 44 -23.69 -22.65 3.40
C TYR A 44 -23.89 -24.09 3.90
N TRP A 45 -25.14 -24.57 3.95
CA TRP A 45 -25.52 -25.86 4.56
C TRP A 45 -25.87 -26.91 3.49
N TYR A 46 -26.51 -26.48 2.41
CA TYR A 46 -26.99 -27.32 1.31
C TYR A 46 -26.64 -26.69 -0.06
N PRO A 47 -25.36 -26.74 -0.48
CA PRO A 47 -24.90 -26.09 -1.70
C PRO A 47 -25.54 -26.66 -2.97
N THR A 48 -25.77 -27.98 -3.01
CA THR A 48 -26.36 -28.66 -4.19
C THR A 48 -27.78 -28.20 -4.49
N LEU A 49 -28.60 -27.94 -3.47
CA LEU A 49 -29.96 -27.40 -3.64
C LEU A 49 -29.93 -25.99 -4.21
N THR A 50 -28.98 -25.17 -3.74
CA THR A 50 -28.80 -23.80 -4.21
C THR A 50 -28.34 -23.78 -5.67
N ILE A 51 -27.42 -24.68 -6.05
CA ILE A 51 -26.98 -24.84 -7.45
C ILE A 51 -28.15 -25.27 -8.36
N GLN A 52 -28.96 -26.23 -7.91
CA GLN A 52 -30.17 -26.63 -8.65
C GLN A 52 -31.16 -25.47 -8.81
N TRP A 53 -31.32 -24.64 -7.78
CA TRP A 53 -32.14 -23.43 -7.85
C TRP A 53 -31.55 -22.42 -8.85
N CYS A 54 -30.23 -22.15 -8.80
CA CYS A 54 -29.56 -21.29 -9.77
C CYS A 54 -29.76 -21.78 -11.22
N ASN A 55 -29.74 -23.10 -11.46
CA ASN A 55 -30.04 -23.67 -12.78
C ASN A 55 -31.50 -23.49 -13.19
N VAL A 56 -32.45 -23.52 -12.25
CA VAL A 56 -33.84 -23.17 -12.56
C VAL A 56 -33.97 -21.68 -12.89
N LEU A 57 -33.24 -20.81 -12.20
CA LEU A 57 -33.24 -19.36 -12.47
C LEU A 57 -32.68 -19.01 -13.86
N THR A 58 -31.59 -19.67 -14.29
CA THR A 58 -31.05 -19.47 -15.65
C THR A 58 -32.07 -19.87 -16.72
N LEU A 59 -32.77 -20.99 -16.53
CA LEU A 59 -33.83 -21.44 -17.46
C LEU A 59 -35.06 -20.54 -17.51
N LEU A 60 -35.32 -19.77 -16.45
CA LEU A 60 -36.40 -18.79 -16.37
C LEU A 60 -35.98 -17.40 -16.91
N ASN A 61 -34.79 -17.28 -17.49
CA ASN A 61 -34.18 -16.02 -17.92
C ASN A 61 -34.07 -14.96 -16.81
N TYR A 62 -33.82 -15.41 -15.57
CA TYR A 62 -33.62 -14.51 -14.43
C TYR A 62 -32.16 -14.03 -14.37
N GLY A 63 -31.89 -12.90 -15.04
CA GLY A 63 -30.56 -12.28 -15.16
C GLY A 63 -30.27 -11.14 -14.18
N GLU A 64 -30.97 -11.05 -13.03
CA GLU A 64 -30.80 -9.90 -12.14
C GLU A 64 -29.39 -9.82 -11.52
N GLN A 65 -28.64 -8.76 -11.86
CA GLN A 65 -27.23 -8.60 -11.49
C GLN A 65 -27.01 -8.61 -9.97
N GLN A 66 -27.96 -8.12 -9.18
CA GLN A 66 -27.84 -8.08 -7.72
C GLN A 66 -27.79 -9.49 -7.12
N PHE A 67 -28.67 -10.40 -7.57
CA PHE A 67 -28.68 -11.77 -7.10
C PHE A 67 -27.39 -12.50 -7.50
N TRP A 68 -27.00 -12.45 -8.77
CA TRP A 68 -25.78 -13.12 -9.26
C TRP A 68 -24.51 -12.56 -8.62
N SER A 69 -24.47 -11.27 -8.28
CA SER A 69 -23.38 -10.69 -7.51
C SER A 69 -23.24 -11.32 -6.12
N ASN A 70 -24.37 -11.59 -5.45
CA ASN A 70 -24.42 -12.22 -4.13
C ASN A 70 -24.10 -13.73 -4.16
N VAL A 71 -24.38 -14.42 -5.28
CA VAL A 71 -24.03 -15.83 -5.49
C VAL A 71 -22.53 -15.98 -5.77
N LEU A 72 -21.96 -15.10 -6.59
CA LEU A 72 -20.53 -15.14 -6.94
C LEU A 72 -19.64 -14.64 -5.79
N TRP A 73 -20.13 -13.69 -5.00
CA TRP A 73 -19.50 -13.24 -3.77
C TRP A 73 -20.57 -13.06 -2.70
N PRO A 74 -20.48 -13.74 -1.55
CA PRO A 74 -21.40 -13.45 -0.49
C PRO A 74 -21.09 -12.05 0.01
N GLY A 75 -22.03 -11.12 -0.14
CA GLY A 75 -22.01 -9.89 0.64
C GLY A 75 -21.85 -10.29 2.10
N THR A 76 -20.74 -9.88 2.72
CA THR A 76 -20.42 -10.20 4.11
C THR A 76 -21.66 -9.94 4.93
N PHE A 77 -22.17 -10.97 5.62
CA PHE A 77 -23.39 -10.88 6.40
C PHE A 77 -23.41 -9.57 7.20
N ARG A 78 -24.43 -8.74 6.93
CA ARG A 78 -24.88 -7.69 7.84
C ARG A 78 -25.56 -8.37 9.05
N SER A 79 -24.80 -9.04 9.91
CA SER A 79 -25.30 -9.45 11.23
C SER A 79 -24.17 -9.86 12.17
N GLY A 80 -23.87 -8.99 13.14
CA GLY A 80 -23.74 -9.30 14.56
C GLY A 80 -22.74 -10.34 15.10
N SER A 81 -22.06 -11.16 14.31
CA SER A 81 -21.07 -12.11 14.86
C SER A 81 -19.72 -11.96 14.17
N ILE A 82 -18.82 -11.27 14.88
CA ILE A 82 -17.40 -11.23 14.62
C ILE A 82 -16.86 -12.66 14.74
N ILE A 83 -16.66 -13.34 13.61
CA ILE A 83 -15.83 -14.55 13.58
C ILE A 83 -14.39 -14.11 13.39
N ASN A 84 -13.56 -14.67 14.26
CA ASN A 84 -12.19 -14.33 14.56
C ASN A 84 -11.26 -14.18 13.33
N VAL A 85 -10.36 -13.23 13.50
CA VAL A 85 -9.24 -12.82 12.65
C VAL A 85 -8.24 -13.98 12.46
N ASN A 86 -7.85 -14.25 11.21
CA ASN A 86 -6.66 -15.00 10.71
C ASN A 86 -6.91 -16.14 9.69
N SER A 87 -8.12 -16.33 9.18
CA SER A 87 -8.32 -17.12 7.95
C SER A 87 -9.60 -16.68 7.25
N PRO A 88 -9.57 -16.23 5.98
CA PRO A 88 -10.78 -16.21 5.18
C PRO A 88 -11.04 -17.66 4.78
N SER A 89 -11.56 -18.45 5.72
CA SER A 89 -12.13 -19.75 5.40
C SER A 89 -13.40 -19.44 4.62
N TYR A 90 -13.29 -19.23 3.30
CA TYR A 90 -14.42 -19.45 2.42
C TYR A 90 -14.97 -20.82 2.80
N SER A 91 -16.22 -20.87 3.27
CA SER A 91 -16.85 -22.16 3.49
C SER A 91 -16.78 -22.91 2.16
N CYS A 92 -16.18 -24.10 2.12
CA CYS A 92 -16.05 -24.88 0.89
C CYS A 92 -17.40 -25.08 0.19
N SER A 93 -18.48 -25.16 0.97
CA SER A 93 -19.87 -25.21 0.49
C SER A 93 -20.24 -23.97 -0.34
N PHE A 94 -19.90 -22.77 0.12
CA PHE A 94 -20.16 -21.55 -0.66
C PHE A 94 -19.25 -21.43 -1.88
N GLU A 95 -17.98 -21.81 -1.78
CA GLU A 95 -17.06 -21.78 -2.94
C GLU A 95 -17.61 -22.65 -4.08
N LEU A 96 -18.14 -23.84 -3.76
CA LEU A 96 -18.85 -24.70 -4.71
C LEU A 96 -20.05 -24.00 -5.37
N VAL A 97 -20.87 -23.30 -4.58
CA VAL A 97 -22.01 -22.52 -5.10
C VAL A 97 -21.54 -21.39 -5.99
N SER A 98 -20.46 -20.68 -5.64
CA SER A 98 -19.92 -19.58 -6.44
C SER A 98 -19.34 -20.06 -7.77
N GLN A 99 -18.60 -21.17 -7.77
CA GLN A 99 -17.99 -21.73 -8.99
C GLN A 99 -19.07 -22.31 -9.90
N ALA A 100 -20.00 -23.08 -9.35
CA ALA A 100 -21.12 -23.61 -10.11
C ALA A 100 -22.06 -22.50 -10.62
N GLY A 101 -22.30 -21.47 -9.80
CA GLY A 101 -23.05 -20.28 -10.18
C GLY A 101 -22.39 -19.53 -11.34
N LEU A 102 -21.05 -19.41 -11.34
CA LEU A 102 -20.31 -18.82 -12.45
C LEU A 102 -20.45 -19.65 -13.74
N ILE A 103 -20.32 -20.97 -13.65
CA ILE A 103 -20.46 -21.88 -14.80
C ILE A 103 -21.86 -21.75 -15.41
N LEU A 104 -22.90 -21.78 -14.57
CA LEU A 104 -24.30 -21.62 -15.00
C LEU A 104 -24.58 -20.24 -15.60
N LEU A 105 -23.96 -19.19 -15.05
CA LEU A 105 -24.08 -17.84 -15.58
C LEU A 105 -23.37 -17.72 -16.94
N CYS A 106 -22.22 -18.37 -17.13
CA CYS A 106 -21.55 -18.43 -18.43
C CYS A 106 -22.42 -19.14 -19.48
N ASP A 107 -23.08 -20.23 -19.10
CA ASP A 107 -24.04 -20.95 -19.97
C ASP A 107 -25.22 -20.06 -20.38
N TYR A 108 -25.83 -19.37 -19.40
CA TYR A 108 -26.90 -18.40 -19.63
C TYR A 108 -26.50 -17.26 -20.59
N LEU A 109 -25.27 -16.75 -20.46
CA LEU A 109 -24.74 -15.69 -21.33
C LEU A 109 -24.44 -16.18 -22.75
N CYS A 110 -24.06 -17.44 -22.92
CA CYS A 110 -23.91 -18.07 -24.23
C CYS A 110 -25.24 -18.17 -24.98
N GLU A 111 -26.35 -18.41 -24.27
CA GLU A 111 -27.69 -18.42 -24.87
C GLU A 111 -28.21 -17.00 -25.17
N ASN A 112 -27.89 -16.02 -24.31
CA ASN A 112 -28.37 -14.64 -24.41
C ASN A 112 -27.32 -13.66 -24.94
N MET A 113 -26.72 -13.97 -26.09
CA MET A 113 -25.65 -13.16 -26.70
C MET A 113 -26.03 -11.72 -27.08
N HIS A 114 -27.32 -11.40 -27.15
CA HIS A 114 -27.81 -10.10 -27.59
C HIS A 114 -27.70 -9.02 -26.49
N ASP A 115 -27.66 -9.44 -25.22
CA ASP A 115 -27.58 -8.52 -24.09
C ASP A 115 -26.12 -8.30 -23.67
N ALA A 116 -25.57 -7.15 -24.04
CA ALA A 116 -24.17 -6.81 -23.77
C ALA A 116 -23.90 -6.47 -22.29
N GLU A 117 -24.89 -5.97 -21.55
CA GLU A 117 -24.72 -5.50 -20.17
C GLU A 117 -24.23 -6.58 -19.19
N PRO A 118 -24.87 -7.76 -19.05
CA PRO A 118 -24.41 -8.78 -18.10
C PRO A 118 -23.06 -9.42 -18.52
N MET A 119 -22.78 -9.50 -19.83
CA MET A 119 -21.50 -9.96 -20.35
C MET A 119 -20.35 -8.98 -20.00
N THR A 120 -20.55 -7.68 -20.20
CA THR A 120 -19.55 -6.68 -19.81
C THR A 120 -19.33 -6.64 -18.30
N TRP A 121 -20.40 -6.75 -17.51
CA TRP A 121 -20.31 -6.85 -16.05
C TRP A 121 -19.46 -8.04 -15.59
N LEU A 122 -19.70 -9.23 -16.18
CA LEU A 122 -18.95 -10.44 -15.86
C LEU A 122 -17.47 -10.30 -16.20
N ILE A 123 -17.16 -9.84 -17.42
CA ILE A 123 -15.79 -9.68 -17.91
C ILE A 123 -15.03 -8.69 -17.05
N VAL A 124 -15.64 -7.52 -16.77
CA VAL A 124 -14.98 -6.49 -15.96
C VAL A 124 -14.77 -7.01 -14.55
N ASN A 125 -15.75 -7.67 -13.93
CA ASN A 125 -15.69 -7.97 -12.50
C ASN A 125 -15.01 -9.29 -12.11
N HIS A 126 -15.15 -10.33 -12.93
CA HIS A 126 -14.83 -11.72 -12.58
C HIS A 126 -13.82 -12.40 -13.51
N VAL A 127 -13.04 -11.63 -14.29
CA VAL A 127 -12.08 -12.17 -15.28
C VAL A 127 -11.13 -13.23 -14.71
N THR A 128 -10.66 -13.05 -13.47
CA THR A 128 -9.73 -13.99 -12.82
C THR A 128 -10.39 -15.33 -12.50
N GLN A 129 -11.69 -15.34 -12.17
CA GLN A 129 -12.44 -16.57 -11.91
C GLN A 129 -12.85 -17.26 -13.21
N VAL A 130 -13.24 -16.50 -14.25
CA VAL A 130 -13.47 -17.03 -15.59
C VAL A 130 -12.21 -17.73 -16.12
N MET A 131 -11.04 -17.12 -15.96
CA MET A 131 -9.76 -17.73 -16.33
C MET A 131 -9.42 -18.98 -15.52
N ARG A 132 -9.80 -19.04 -14.24
CA ARG A 132 -9.59 -20.23 -13.42
C ARG A 132 -10.49 -21.37 -13.88
N LEU A 133 -11.73 -21.10 -14.25
CA LEU A 133 -12.69 -22.12 -14.70
C LEU A 133 -12.66 -22.37 -16.22
N SER A 134 -11.64 -21.90 -16.94
CA SER A 134 -11.56 -22.05 -18.40
C SER A 134 -11.50 -23.49 -18.92
N ALA A 135 -11.26 -24.47 -18.04
CA ALA A 135 -11.33 -25.89 -18.38
C ALA A 135 -12.78 -26.41 -18.48
N GLU A 136 -13.75 -25.68 -17.91
CA GLU A 136 -15.15 -26.05 -17.93
C GLU A 136 -15.78 -25.68 -19.29
N PRO A 137 -16.52 -26.60 -19.93
CA PRO A 137 -17.06 -26.36 -21.28
C PRO A 137 -17.90 -25.08 -21.41
N PRO A 138 -18.86 -24.76 -20.52
CA PRO A 138 -19.69 -23.54 -20.68
C PRO A 138 -18.86 -22.25 -20.58
N VAL A 139 -17.79 -22.27 -19.79
CA VAL A 139 -16.89 -21.13 -19.63
C VAL A 139 -16.02 -20.97 -20.89
N TRP A 140 -15.55 -22.08 -21.46
CA TRP A 140 -14.80 -22.05 -22.71
C TRP A 140 -15.67 -21.59 -23.89
N ASP A 141 -16.93 -22.02 -23.95
CA ASP A 141 -17.88 -21.57 -24.97
C ASP A 141 -18.10 -20.05 -24.87
N LEU A 142 -18.23 -19.52 -23.65
CA LEU A 142 -18.30 -18.06 -23.43
C LEU A 142 -17.03 -17.34 -23.91
N ILE A 143 -15.85 -17.86 -23.61
CA ILE A 143 -14.57 -17.30 -24.09
C ILE A 143 -14.55 -17.28 -25.62
N SER A 144 -15.04 -18.34 -26.27
CA SER A 144 -15.15 -18.39 -27.73
C SER A 144 -16.12 -17.34 -28.28
N VAL A 145 -17.23 -17.07 -27.59
CA VAL A 145 -18.19 -16.02 -27.94
C VAL A 145 -17.54 -14.64 -27.80
N ILE A 146 -16.78 -14.40 -26.73
CA ILE A 146 -16.02 -13.18 -26.51
C ILE A 146 -15.02 -12.95 -27.66
N HIS A 147 -14.34 -14.00 -28.11
CA HIS A 147 -13.37 -13.95 -29.20
C HIS A 147 -13.98 -13.60 -30.57
N ARG A 148 -15.27 -13.90 -30.79
CA ARG A 148 -15.97 -13.54 -32.03
C ARG A 148 -16.31 -12.05 -32.11
N ASN A 149 -16.29 -11.33 -30.99
CA ASN A 149 -16.64 -9.92 -30.91
C ASN A 149 -15.41 -9.06 -30.55
N SER A 150 -15.03 -8.14 -31.43
CA SER A 150 -13.83 -7.31 -31.23
C SER A 150 -13.90 -6.40 -30.00
N ALA A 151 -15.06 -5.82 -29.70
CA ALA A 151 -15.27 -4.97 -28.52
C ALA A 151 -15.19 -5.77 -27.22
N ALA A 152 -15.79 -6.97 -27.18
CA ALA A 152 -15.74 -7.85 -26.01
C ALA A 152 -14.32 -8.40 -25.77
N SER A 153 -13.61 -8.77 -26.83
CA SER A 153 -12.19 -9.16 -26.77
C SER A 153 -11.31 -8.02 -26.25
N GLY A 154 -11.55 -6.78 -26.68
CA GLY A 154 -10.86 -5.60 -26.16
C GLY A 154 -11.12 -5.40 -24.66
N LEU A 155 -12.38 -5.47 -24.22
CA LEU A 155 -12.73 -5.39 -22.79
C LEU A 155 -12.08 -6.51 -21.97
N PHE A 156 -12.00 -7.73 -22.50
CA PHE A 156 -11.37 -8.88 -21.84
C PHE A 156 -9.87 -8.63 -21.59
N ILE A 157 -9.12 -8.19 -22.61
CA ILE A 157 -7.69 -7.83 -22.46
C ILE A 157 -7.50 -6.74 -21.41
N GLN A 158 -8.39 -5.75 -21.39
CA GLN A 158 -8.29 -4.61 -20.47
C GLN A 158 -8.66 -5.00 -19.02
N ALA A 159 -9.63 -5.88 -18.85
CA ALA A 159 -9.95 -6.48 -17.56
C ALA A 159 -8.74 -7.28 -17.04
N ILE A 160 -8.04 -8.04 -17.90
CA ILE A 160 -6.81 -8.73 -17.55
C ILE A 160 -5.71 -7.75 -17.14
N LEU A 161 -5.47 -6.68 -17.91
CA LEU A 161 -4.44 -5.67 -17.57
C LEU A 161 -4.68 -4.97 -16.23
N SER A 162 -5.94 -4.75 -15.87
CA SER A 162 -6.32 -4.04 -14.66
C SER A 162 -6.40 -4.94 -13.43
N ARG A 163 -6.83 -6.20 -13.59
CA ARG A 163 -7.19 -7.09 -12.47
C ARG A 163 -6.35 -8.35 -12.34
N CYS A 164 -5.67 -8.80 -13.39
CA CYS A 164 -4.75 -9.91 -13.25
C CYS A 164 -3.45 -9.41 -12.63
N GLU A 165 -3.18 -9.87 -11.41
CA GLU A 165 -1.90 -9.67 -10.74
C GLU A 165 -0.75 -10.24 -11.58
N ALA A 166 0.48 -9.82 -11.25
CA ALA A 166 1.66 -10.44 -11.82
C ALA A 166 1.53 -11.98 -11.69
N PRO A 167 1.75 -12.73 -12.78
CA PRO A 167 1.51 -14.17 -12.87
C PRO A 167 2.40 -15.00 -11.92
N ASN A 168 2.16 -14.92 -10.61
CA ASN A 168 2.95 -15.64 -9.60
C ASN A 168 2.55 -17.12 -9.53
N SER A 169 1.30 -17.45 -9.89
CA SER A 169 0.83 -18.83 -9.97
C SER A 169 0.97 -19.35 -11.42
N PRO A 170 1.88 -20.31 -11.70
CA PRO A 170 2.13 -20.80 -13.06
C PRO A 170 0.89 -21.40 -13.75
N SER A 171 -0.02 -21.99 -12.98
CA SER A 171 -1.28 -22.57 -13.49
C SER A 171 -2.22 -21.52 -14.10
N LEU A 172 -2.35 -20.35 -13.45
CA LEU A 172 -3.19 -19.26 -13.94
C LEU A 172 -2.61 -18.63 -15.21
N VAL A 173 -1.29 -18.54 -15.32
CA VAL A 173 -0.62 -18.04 -16.54
C VAL A 173 -0.80 -19.01 -17.70
N SER A 174 -0.70 -20.30 -17.43
CA SER A 174 -0.95 -21.33 -18.44
C SER A 174 -2.38 -21.19 -18.97
N ARG A 175 -3.37 -21.10 -18.06
CA ARG A 175 -4.77 -20.88 -18.43
C ARG A 175 -5.00 -19.53 -19.10
N LEU A 176 -4.27 -18.48 -18.70
CA LEU A 176 -4.31 -17.17 -19.36
C LEU A 176 -3.88 -17.32 -20.82
N LEU A 177 -2.72 -17.91 -21.07
CA LEU A 177 -2.19 -18.06 -22.43
C LEU A 177 -3.13 -18.90 -23.31
N THR A 178 -3.76 -19.94 -22.77
CA THR A 178 -4.79 -20.69 -23.51
C THR A 178 -6.04 -19.85 -23.78
N CYS A 179 -6.48 -19.01 -22.86
CA CYS A 179 -7.62 -18.10 -23.08
C CYS A 179 -7.29 -16.94 -24.03
N LEU A 180 -6.02 -16.61 -24.26
CA LEU A 180 -5.60 -15.53 -25.15
C LEU A 180 -5.32 -15.98 -26.58
N GLU A 181 -5.20 -17.30 -26.83
CA GLU A 181 -4.85 -17.85 -28.14
C GLU A 181 -5.88 -17.53 -29.24
N GLY A 182 -7.15 -17.37 -28.87
CA GLY A 182 -8.27 -17.19 -29.81
C GLY A 182 -8.71 -15.75 -30.05
N ILE A 183 -7.99 -14.73 -29.56
CA ILE A 183 -8.45 -13.33 -29.59
C ILE A 183 -8.70 -12.81 -31.02
N HIS A 184 -9.71 -11.94 -31.15
CA HIS A 184 -10.05 -11.27 -32.41
C HIS A 184 -8.85 -10.53 -33.01
N PRO A 185 -8.56 -10.68 -34.32
CA PRO A 185 -7.36 -10.13 -34.96
C PRO A 185 -7.23 -8.61 -34.82
N GLU A 186 -8.34 -7.86 -34.81
CA GLU A 186 -8.36 -6.40 -34.58
C GLU A 186 -7.78 -5.96 -33.23
N GLN A 187 -7.68 -6.85 -32.23
CA GLN A 187 -7.12 -6.53 -30.91
C GLN A 187 -5.70 -7.09 -30.71
N SER A 188 -5.06 -7.59 -31.77
CA SER A 188 -3.72 -8.20 -31.71
C SER A 188 -2.65 -7.26 -31.15
N CYS A 189 -2.72 -5.95 -31.42
CA CYS A 189 -1.77 -4.99 -30.87
C CYS A 189 -1.87 -4.87 -29.35
N ALA A 190 -3.09 -4.72 -28.81
CA ALA A 190 -3.33 -4.66 -27.37
C ALA A 190 -2.89 -5.95 -26.66
N LEU A 191 -3.04 -7.09 -27.34
CA LEU A 191 -2.57 -8.40 -26.87
C LEU A 191 -1.03 -8.48 -26.83
N VAL A 192 -0.32 -8.09 -27.89
CA VAL A 192 1.15 -8.10 -27.91
C VAL A 192 1.71 -7.19 -26.82
N LEU A 193 1.12 -6.01 -26.64
CA LEU A 193 1.42 -5.09 -25.54
C LEU A 193 1.29 -5.78 -24.17
N LEU A 194 0.16 -6.44 -23.92
CA LEU A 194 -0.09 -7.18 -22.68
C LEU A 194 0.95 -8.29 -22.45
N LEU A 195 1.22 -9.08 -23.47
CA LEU A 195 2.13 -10.23 -23.38
C LEU A 195 3.56 -9.78 -23.06
N VAL A 196 4.07 -8.79 -23.78
CA VAL A 196 5.46 -8.30 -23.60
C VAL A 196 5.62 -7.57 -22.26
N GLU A 197 4.67 -6.71 -21.88
CA GLU A 197 4.79 -5.92 -20.65
C GLU A 197 4.53 -6.72 -19.36
N LYS A 198 3.64 -7.72 -19.40
CA LYS A 198 3.16 -8.41 -18.17
C LYS A 198 3.57 -9.87 -18.05
N VAL A 199 3.61 -10.63 -19.15
CA VAL A 199 3.75 -12.10 -19.10
C VAL A 199 5.15 -12.56 -19.51
N LEU A 200 5.80 -11.87 -20.44
CA LEU A 200 7.11 -12.26 -20.96
C LEU A 200 8.23 -12.17 -19.91
N ALA A 201 8.09 -11.28 -18.92
CA ALA A 201 9.02 -11.13 -17.80
C ALA A 201 8.89 -12.24 -16.73
N THR A 202 8.12 -13.31 -16.97
CA THR A 202 7.96 -14.43 -16.03
C THR A 202 9.27 -15.18 -15.77
N SER A 203 9.40 -15.74 -14.57
CA SER A 203 10.52 -16.60 -14.18
C SER A 203 10.46 -17.99 -14.81
N HIS A 204 9.26 -18.45 -15.19
CA HIS A 204 9.01 -19.78 -15.73
C HIS A 204 9.27 -19.83 -17.24
N TYR A 205 10.36 -20.50 -17.63
CA TYR A 205 10.79 -20.58 -19.02
C TYR A 205 9.75 -21.17 -19.99
N PHE A 206 9.00 -22.20 -19.57
CA PHE A 206 7.94 -22.79 -20.40
C PHE A 206 6.86 -21.77 -20.75
N LEU A 207 6.38 -21.01 -19.76
CA LEU A 207 5.36 -19.98 -19.97
C LEU A 207 5.90 -18.83 -20.82
N ALA A 208 7.16 -18.44 -20.63
CA ALA A 208 7.82 -17.44 -21.47
C ALA A 208 7.91 -17.91 -22.93
N ARG A 209 8.19 -19.20 -23.18
CA ARG A 209 8.20 -19.78 -24.54
C ARG A 209 6.81 -19.84 -25.17
N SER A 210 5.80 -20.25 -24.42
CA SER A 210 4.41 -20.23 -24.91
C SER A 210 3.94 -18.80 -25.21
N CYS A 211 4.31 -17.84 -24.36
CA CYS A 211 4.07 -16.41 -24.58
C CYS A 211 4.80 -15.89 -25.82
N GLU A 212 6.07 -16.28 -26.02
CA GLU A 212 6.86 -15.94 -27.20
C GLU A 212 6.19 -16.48 -28.47
N ALA A 213 5.78 -17.75 -28.48
CA ALA A 213 5.12 -18.37 -29.64
C ALA A 213 3.79 -17.68 -29.99
N LEU A 214 2.99 -17.32 -28.98
CA LEU A 214 1.72 -16.63 -29.17
C LEU A 214 1.93 -15.20 -29.69
N ALA A 215 2.84 -14.44 -29.09
CA ALA A 215 3.19 -13.10 -29.56
C ALA A 215 3.78 -13.13 -30.98
N HIS A 216 4.60 -14.13 -31.30
CA HIS A 216 5.17 -14.34 -32.63
C HIS A 216 4.07 -14.56 -33.69
N ARG A 217 3.11 -15.46 -33.42
CA ARG A 217 2.00 -15.75 -34.33
C ARG A 217 1.15 -14.51 -34.61
N HIS A 218 0.86 -13.70 -33.59
CA HIS A 218 0.10 -12.45 -33.79
C HIS A 218 0.91 -11.38 -34.53
N LEU A 219 2.22 -11.26 -34.28
CA LEU A 219 3.07 -10.35 -35.06
C LEU A 219 3.17 -10.77 -36.53
N GLU A 220 3.20 -12.07 -36.84
CA GLU A 220 3.12 -12.56 -38.22
C GLU A 220 1.81 -12.19 -38.90
N LEU A 221 0.68 -12.33 -38.20
CA LEU A 221 -0.63 -11.87 -38.69
C LEU A 221 -0.64 -10.35 -38.94
N MET A 222 -0.07 -9.56 -38.04
CA MET A 222 0.02 -8.10 -38.22
C MET A 222 0.97 -7.71 -39.37
N LEU A 223 2.01 -8.50 -39.65
CA LEU A 223 2.90 -8.29 -40.79
C LEU A 223 2.22 -8.59 -42.13
N SER A 224 1.22 -9.48 -42.16
CA SER A 224 0.43 -9.71 -43.37
C SER A 224 -0.54 -8.55 -43.70
N GLU A 225 -1.00 -7.81 -42.69
CA GLU A 225 -1.90 -6.66 -42.84
C GLU A 225 -1.39 -5.45 -42.01
N PRO A 226 -0.42 -4.68 -42.53
CA PRO A 226 0.15 -3.55 -41.80
C PRO A 226 -0.86 -2.39 -41.71
N ASN A 227 -1.17 -1.96 -40.48
CA ASN A 227 -1.92 -0.73 -40.20
C ASN A 227 -1.00 0.31 -39.53
N VAL A 228 -1.16 1.58 -39.88
CA VAL A 228 -0.33 2.71 -39.41
C VAL A 228 -0.53 2.94 -37.90
N ASP A 229 -1.74 2.70 -37.38
CA ASP A 229 -2.08 2.86 -35.97
C ASP A 229 -1.28 1.92 -35.04
N TRP A 230 -0.77 0.80 -35.54
CA TRP A 230 0.02 -0.14 -34.74
C TRP A 230 1.43 0.38 -34.44
N ALA A 231 2.02 1.19 -35.32
CA ALA A 231 3.39 1.67 -35.18
C ALA A 231 3.54 2.61 -33.97
N THR A 232 2.57 3.49 -33.76
CA THR A 232 2.56 4.43 -32.63
C THR A 232 2.42 3.72 -31.29
N HIS A 233 1.57 2.69 -31.22
CA HIS A 233 1.32 1.93 -30.00
C HIS A 233 2.42 0.90 -29.67
N LEU A 234 3.23 0.46 -30.64
CA LEU A 234 4.30 -0.53 -30.41
C LEU A 234 5.70 0.08 -30.33
N ALA A 235 5.86 1.38 -30.59
CA ALA A 235 7.17 2.06 -30.65
C ALA A 235 7.97 2.01 -29.33
N HIS A 236 7.32 1.91 -28.17
CA HIS A 236 8.00 1.83 -26.87
C HIS A 236 8.48 0.43 -26.50
N LEU A 237 7.96 -0.62 -27.13
CA LEU A 237 8.28 -2.01 -26.80
C LEU A 237 9.76 -2.41 -27.03
N PRO A 238 10.45 -1.99 -28.11
CA PRO A 238 11.88 -2.27 -28.27
C PRO A 238 12.73 -1.71 -27.12
N ALA A 239 12.47 -0.46 -26.72
CA ALA A 239 13.17 0.19 -25.62
C ALA A 239 12.87 -0.53 -24.28
N PHE A 240 11.63 -0.95 -24.07
CA PHE A 240 11.24 -1.77 -22.92
C PHE A 240 11.96 -3.12 -22.89
N MET A 241 11.99 -3.85 -24.02
CA MET A 241 12.67 -5.15 -24.11
C MET A 241 14.18 -5.03 -23.85
N GLN A 242 14.84 -3.98 -24.37
CA GLN A 242 16.26 -3.72 -24.12
C GLN A 242 16.54 -3.34 -22.66
N SER A 243 15.65 -2.56 -22.02
CA SER A 243 15.80 -2.18 -20.61
C SER A 243 15.80 -3.38 -19.66
N LEU A 244 15.06 -4.45 -20.03
CA LEU A 244 14.93 -5.68 -19.25
C LEU A 244 15.79 -6.83 -19.76
N GLN A 245 16.66 -6.61 -20.76
CA GLN A 245 17.46 -7.65 -21.44
C GLN A 245 16.62 -8.81 -22.00
N LEU A 246 15.37 -8.54 -22.39
CA LEU A 246 14.45 -9.51 -23.00
C LEU A 246 14.77 -9.75 -24.49
N ASP A 247 15.47 -8.80 -25.12
CA ASP A 247 16.03 -8.90 -26.46
C ASP A 247 17.02 -10.07 -26.60
N HIS A 248 17.87 -10.28 -25.57
CA HIS A 248 18.78 -11.43 -25.54
C HIS A 248 18.05 -12.76 -25.30
N ARG A 249 16.93 -12.75 -24.56
CA ARG A 249 16.15 -13.97 -24.28
C ARG A 249 15.28 -14.40 -25.47
N CYS A 250 14.67 -13.45 -26.16
CA CYS A 250 13.75 -13.68 -27.28
C CYS A 250 14.18 -12.88 -28.53
N PRO A 251 15.33 -13.22 -29.14
CA PRO A 251 15.91 -12.44 -30.24
C PRO A 251 15.02 -12.45 -31.50
N HIS A 252 14.28 -13.53 -31.73
CA HIS A 252 13.39 -13.66 -32.89
C HIS A 252 12.19 -12.71 -32.79
N LEU A 253 11.53 -12.66 -31.62
CA LEU A 253 10.43 -11.75 -31.35
C LEU A 253 10.87 -10.28 -31.54
N PHE A 254 12.02 -9.93 -30.97
CA PHE A 254 12.59 -8.59 -31.09
C PHE A 254 12.87 -8.22 -32.56
N SER A 255 13.46 -9.15 -33.34
CA SER A 255 13.73 -8.92 -34.76
C SER A 255 12.47 -8.73 -35.60
N LEU A 256 11.39 -9.45 -35.30
CA LEU A 256 10.10 -9.33 -35.98
C LEU A 256 9.40 -8.02 -35.63
N LEU A 257 9.45 -7.62 -34.38
CA LEU A 257 8.91 -6.34 -33.93
C LEU A 257 9.64 -5.17 -34.60
N GLN A 258 10.97 -5.23 -34.71
CA GLN A 258 11.75 -4.25 -35.48
C GLN A 258 11.42 -4.27 -36.98
N LYS A 259 11.18 -5.45 -37.56
CA LYS A 259 10.76 -5.57 -38.97
C LYS A 259 9.38 -4.95 -39.19
N LEU A 260 8.43 -5.15 -38.27
CA LEU A 260 7.10 -4.57 -38.32
C LEU A 260 7.15 -3.05 -38.22
N LEU A 261 7.89 -2.51 -37.24
CA LEU A 261 8.07 -1.07 -37.11
C LEU A 261 8.72 -0.45 -38.35
N LYS A 262 9.72 -1.12 -38.94
CA LYS A 262 10.34 -0.67 -40.20
C LYS A 262 9.41 -0.79 -41.41
N ALA A 263 8.55 -1.81 -41.45
CA ALA A 263 7.57 -1.99 -42.52
C ALA A 263 6.47 -0.91 -42.47
N CYS A 264 6.03 -0.53 -41.27
CA CYS A 264 5.10 0.58 -41.07
C CYS A 264 5.76 1.93 -41.34
N ALA A 265 7.02 2.15 -40.94
CA ALA A 265 7.74 3.40 -41.21
C ALA A 265 8.02 3.63 -42.71
N LYS A 266 8.24 2.55 -43.48
CA LYS A 266 8.39 2.62 -44.95
C LYS A 266 7.14 3.08 -45.70
N ALA A 267 5.97 3.15 -45.05
CA ALA A 267 4.78 3.75 -45.64
C ALA A 267 4.82 5.29 -45.58
N ASP A 268 5.60 5.88 -44.67
CA ASP A 268 5.75 7.33 -44.51
C ASP A 268 6.98 7.89 -45.26
N ASP A 269 8.00 7.07 -45.51
CA ASP A 269 9.28 7.50 -46.09
C ASP A 269 9.46 7.11 -47.58
N GLU A 270 8.77 7.80 -48.51
CA GLU A 270 9.26 7.93 -49.90
C GLU A 270 10.20 9.14 -50.10
N ASN A 271 10.51 9.92 -49.06
CA ASN A 271 11.42 11.06 -49.17
C ASN A 271 12.35 11.17 -47.96
N PHE A 272 13.52 10.52 -48.03
CA PHE A 272 14.85 11.11 -47.76
C PHE A 272 15.87 9.99 -47.54
N CYS A 273 16.71 9.75 -48.56
CA CYS A 273 17.98 9.07 -48.38
C CYS A 273 19.05 10.14 -48.22
N MET A 274 19.52 10.39 -46.99
CA MET A 274 20.75 11.16 -46.77
C MET A 274 21.90 10.21 -46.45
N GLU A 275 22.89 10.26 -47.32
CA GLU A 275 24.18 9.59 -47.22
C GLU A 275 24.85 9.93 -45.89
N ALA A 276 25.23 8.90 -45.14
CA ALA A 276 26.04 9.02 -43.95
C ALA A 276 27.44 9.56 -44.35
N THR A 277 27.67 10.85 -44.15
CA THR A 277 29.01 11.43 -44.19
C THR A 277 29.87 10.78 -43.10
N GLY A 278 31.01 10.21 -43.50
CA GLY A 278 31.95 9.54 -42.59
C GLY A 278 32.41 10.42 -41.43
N PRO A 279 32.89 9.83 -40.33
CA PRO A 279 33.17 10.56 -39.10
C PRO A 279 34.28 11.59 -39.34
N ALA A 280 33.94 12.87 -39.19
CA ALA A 280 34.93 13.94 -39.09
C ALA A 280 35.90 13.61 -37.95
N LYS A 281 37.17 14.00 -38.07
CA LYS A 281 38.15 13.88 -36.98
C LYS A 281 37.67 14.72 -35.78
N ILE A 282 36.98 14.07 -34.86
CA ILE A 282 36.48 14.67 -33.63
C ILE A 282 37.67 15.05 -32.76
N THR A 283 37.78 16.31 -32.40
CA THR A 283 38.69 16.79 -31.35
C THR A 283 37.91 16.83 -30.04
N VAL A 284 38.35 16.05 -29.05
CA VAL A 284 37.68 15.95 -27.75
C VAL A 284 37.98 17.20 -26.94
N CYS A 285 37.09 18.19 -27.00
CA CYS A 285 37.16 19.46 -26.27
C CYS A 285 36.01 19.57 -25.25
N LYS A 286 36.10 20.49 -24.27
CA LYS A 286 35.02 20.75 -23.30
C LYS A 286 33.69 21.09 -24.00
N GLU A 287 33.75 21.92 -25.04
CA GLU A 287 32.59 22.33 -25.84
C GLU A 287 31.98 21.15 -26.62
N TRP A 288 32.83 20.29 -27.18
CA TRP A 288 32.38 19.06 -27.83
C TRP A 288 31.67 18.12 -26.83
N TYR A 289 32.21 18.00 -25.61
CA TYR A 289 31.58 17.20 -24.56
C TYR A 289 30.23 17.78 -24.15
N LEU A 290 30.10 19.10 -23.98
CA LEU A 290 28.82 19.75 -23.66
C LEU A 290 27.78 19.55 -24.76
N MET A 291 28.16 19.67 -26.03
CA MET A 291 27.27 19.40 -27.17
C MET A 291 26.77 17.96 -27.15
N GLN A 292 27.67 17.00 -26.90
CA GLN A 292 27.30 15.57 -26.82
C GLN A 292 26.38 15.27 -25.63
N VAL A 293 26.62 15.91 -24.48
CA VAL A 293 25.78 15.75 -23.29
C VAL A 293 24.40 16.36 -23.54
N GLN A 294 24.31 17.52 -24.18
CA GLN A 294 23.04 18.14 -24.54
C GLN A 294 22.25 17.25 -25.50
N GLU A 295 22.88 16.75 -26.56
CA GLU A 295 22.25 15.86 -27.54
C GLU A 295 21.73 14.56 -26.88
N GLN A 296 22.52 13.93 -26.01
CA GLN A 296 22.11 12.70 -25.34
C GLN A 296 21.06 12.92 -24.26
N CYS A 297 21.10 14.02 -23.51
CA CYS A 297 20.14 14.31 -22.44
C CYS A 297 18.79 14.82 -22.96
N CYS A 298 18.76 15.48 -24.13
CA CYS A 298 17.55 15.99 -24.77
C CYS A 298 16.92 14.98 -25.75
N SER A 299 17.57 13.84 -26.00
CA SER A 299 17.01 12.79 -26.86
C SER A 299 15.86 12.02 -26.18
N HIS A 300 14.87 11.58 -26.97
CA HIS A 300 13.76 10.75 -26.49
C HIS A 300 14.20 9.36 -25.99
N GLU A 301 15.40 8.89 -26.35
CA GLU A 301 15.99 7.61 -25.94
C GLU A 301 16.98 7.74 -24.76
N ALA A 302 16.99 8.88 -24.06
CA ALA A 302 17.94 9.15 -22.99
C ALA A 302 17.90 8.08 -21.88
N VAL A 303 19.03 7.39 -21.69
CA VAL A 303 19.20 6.42 -20.60
C VAL A 303 19.56 7.19 -19.31
N PRO A 304 18.66 7.26 -18.31
CA PRO A 304 18.75 8.24 -17.23
C PRO A 304 20.00 8.07 -16.36
N GLU A 305 20.44 6.82 -16.11
CA GLU A 305 21.65 6.55 -15.33
C GLU A 305 22.94 6.98 -16.06
N LYS A 306 22.99 6.78 -17.38
CA LYS A 306 24.15 7.19 -18.20
C LYS A 306 24.20 8.71 -18.30
N CYS A 307 23.06 9.37 -18.56
CA CYS A 307 22.96 10.82 -18.58
C CYS A 307 23.36 11.44 -17.23
N ALA A 308 22.93 10.85 -16.09
CA ALA A 308 23.33 11.32 -14.77
C ALA A 308 24.85 11.18 -14.54
N GLN A 309 25.48 10.11 -15.02
CA GLN A 309 26.94 9.95 -14.96
C GLN A 309 27.68 10.97 -15.82
N LEU A 310 27.17 11.27 -17.01
CA LEU A 310 27.73 12.30 -17.88
C LEU A 310 27.64 13.68 -17.22
N LEU A 311 26.46 14.05 -16.71
CA LEU A 311 26.24 15.31 -15.99
C LEU A 311 27.08 15.41 -14.70
N ALA A 312 27.38 14.30 -14.05
CA ALA A 312 28.21 14.29 -12.83
C ALA A 312 29.67 14.71 -13.07
N SER A 313 30.16 14.61 -14.32
CA SER A 313 31.51 15.02 -14.69
C SER A 313 31.65 16.52 -14.95
N LEU A 314 30.52 17.24 -15.04
CA LEU A 314 30.48 18.69 -15.31
C LEU A 314 30.67 19.54 -14.05
N SER A 315 31.04 20.80 -14.26
CA SER A 315 31.01 21.81 -13.21
C SER A 315 29.58 22.19 -12.85
N TYR A 316 29.36 22.82 -11.68
CA TYR A 316 28.03 23.23 -11.23
C TYR A 316 27.31 24.15 -12.25
N GLU A 317 28.03 25.13 -12.79
CA GLU A 317 27.47 26.12 -13.74
C GLU A 317 27.09 25.46 -15.06
N ASP A 318 27.96 24.60 -15.59
CA ASP A 318 27.70 23.87 -16.84
C ASP A 318 26.54 22.87 -16.68
N ALA A 319 26.49 22.16 -15.56
CA ALA A 319 25.40 21.22 -15.27
C ALA A 319 24.05 21.93 -15.11
N LEU A 320 24.04 23.10 -14.46
CA LEU A 320 22.84 23.92 -14.30
C LEU A 320 22.35 24.46 -15.66
N ALA A 321 23.26 24.95 -16.51
CA ALA A 321 22.91 25.44 -17.84
C ALA A 321 22.31 24.34 -18.74
N VAL A 322 22.85 23.13 -18.68
CA VAL A 322 22.27 21.98 -19.39
C VAL A 322 20.90 21.64 -18.79
N LEU A 323 20.80 21.49 -17.47
CA LEU A 323 19.56 21.10 -16.79
C LEU A 323 18.40 22.11 -16.94
N GLN A 324 18.68 23.38 -17.24
CA GLN A 324 17.68 24.42 -17.53
C GLN A 324 17.00 24.27 -18.90
N LEU A 325 17.48 23.37 -19.77
CA LEU A 325 16.88 23.15 -21.09
C LEU A 325 15.51 22.44 -20.94
N LYS A 326 14.49 22.95 -21.63
CA LYS A 326 13.09 22.46 -21.55
C LYS A 326 12.89 21.01 -22.03
N GLU A 327 13.86 20.46 -22.75
CA GLU A 327 13.77 19.14 -23.40
C GLU A 327 14.28 17.98 -22.51
N ILE A 328 14.74 18.27 -21.30
CA ILE A 328 15.30 17.22 -20.44
C ILE A 328 14.21 16.34 -19.86
N SER A 329 14.40 15.03 -20.00
CA SER A 329 13.46 14.07 -19.43
C SER A 329 13.49 14.13 -17.88
N PRO A 330 12.32 14.06 -17.21
CA PRO A 330 12.24 14.11 -15.75
C PRO A 330 12.96 12.94 -15.08
N LEU A 331 13.15 11.83 -15.81
CA LEU A 331 13.87 10.65 -15.35
C LEU A 331 15.38 10.90 -15.23
N VAL A 332 15.98 11.74 -16.09
CA VAL A 332 17.38 12.16 -15.98
C VAL A 332 17.57 13.03 -14.73
N LEU A 333 16.61 13.93 -14.45
CA LEU A 333 16.62 14.72 -13.22
C LEU A 333 16.49 13.83 -11.98
N CYS A 334 15.60 12.83 -11.99
CA CYS A 334 15.50 11.84 -10.91
C CYS A 334 16.81 11.08 -10.69
N ALA A 335 17.45 10.61 -11.76
CA ALA A 335 18.71 9.89 -11.68
C ALA A 335 19.85 10.79 -11.15
N SER A 336 19.88 12.07 -11.54
CA SER A 336 20.85 13.05 -11.05
C SER A 336 20.69 13.35 -9.54
N LEU A 337 19.46 13.37 -9.03
CA LEU A 337 19.16 13.51 -7.61
C LEU A 337 19.56 12.25 -6.81
N ASN A 338 19.44 11.07 -7.43
CA ASN A 338 19.81 9.78 -6.84
C ASN A 338 21.31 9.43 -6.98
N ALA A 339 22.06 10.17 -7.80
CA ALA A 339 23.45 9.86 -8.17
C ALA A 339 24.48 10.05 -7.02
N ARG A 340 24.07 10.54 -5.84
CA ARG A 340 24.97 10.70 -4.68
C ARG A 340 25.35 9.41 -3.95
N ARG A 341 24.98 8.23 -4.46
CA ARG A 341 25.50 6.93 -3.96
C ARG A 341 27.04 6.82 -3.98
N TRP A 342 27.77 7.82 -4.50
CA TRP A 342 29.21 7.77 -4.78
C TRP A 342 30.10 8.78 -4.03
N ALA A 343 29.59 9.68 -3.17
CA ALA A 343 30.46 10.61 -2.43
C ALA A 343 29.87 11.09 -1.09
N SER A 344 30.73 11.21 -0.06
CA SER A 344 30.39 11.74 1.28
C SER A 344 30.17 13.26 1.31
N ILE A 345 30.50 13.94 0.22
CA ILE A 345 30.36 15.38 0.06
C ILE A 345 29.22 15.62 -0.91
N GLU A 346 28.48 16.68 -0.62
CA GLU A 346 27.45 17.18 -1.48
C GLU A 346 27.91 17.37 -2.94
N SER A 347 27.56 16.44 -3.84
CA SER A 347 27.85 16.54 -5.28
C SER A 347 27.30 17.83 -5.90
N PRO A 348 28.04 18.50 -6.81
CA PRO A 348 27.60 19.71 -7.50
C PRO A 348 26.34 19.46 -8.33
N LEU A 349 26.24 18.28 -8.96
CA LEU A 349 25.08 17.86 -9.73
C LEU A 349 23.78 17.92 -8.90
N TYR A 350 23.78 17.34 -7.69
CA TYR A 350 22.60 17.36 -6.83
C TYR A 350 22.19 18.78 -6.42
N ARG A 351 23.15 19.69 -6.22
CA ARG A 351 22.83 21.09 -5.92
C ARG A 351 22.17 21.78 -7.11
N ALA A 352 22.67 21.54 -8.32
CA ALA A 352 22.10 22.08 -9.56
C ALA A 352 20.69 21.53 -9.79
N SER A 353 20.52 20.21 -9.69
CA SER A 353 19.22 19.54 -9.82
C SER A 353 18.21 20.00 -8.77
N ARG A 354 18.63 20.19 -7.52
CA ARG A 354 17.76 20.74 -6.46
C ARG A 354 17.31 22.17 -6.78
N ALA A 355 18.22 23.03 -7.23
CA ALA A 355 17.87 24.42 -7.52
C ALA A 355 16.81 24.51 -8.62
N ILE A 356 16.97 23.75 -9.71
CA ILE A 356 16.05 23.74 -10.85
C ILE A 356 14.68 23.18 -10.46
N LEU A 357 14.68 22.08 -9.71
CA LEU A 357 13.45 21.51 -9.19
C LEU A 357 12.64 22.52 -8.36
N LEU A 358 13.31 23.27 -7.47
CA LEU A 358 12.65 24.26 -6.63
C LEU A 358 12.14 25.46 -7.44
N THR A 359 12.89 25.92 -8.46
CA THR A 359 12.43 27.01 -9.33
C THR A 359 11.23 26.60 -10.18
N ASP A 360 11.26 25.41 -10.77
CA ASP A 360 10.16 24.93 -11.61
C ASP A 360 8.89 24.66 -10.79
N LEU A 361 9.06 24.17 -9.55
CA LEU A 361 7.97 24.00 -8.61
C LEU A 361 7.34 25.36 -8.26
N GLY A 362 8.15 26.38 -7.99
CA GLY A 362 7.66 27.75 -7.77
C GLY A 362 6.87 28.30 -8.97
N HIS A 363 7.33 28.05 -10.21
CA HIS A 363 6.61 28.46 -11.42
C HIS A 363 5.22 27.80 -11.56
N VAL A 364 5.11 26.50 -11.28
CA VAL A 364 3.83 25.78 -11.33
C VAL A 364 2.87 26.28 -10.26
N LEU A 365 3.36 26.54 -9.04
CA LEU A 365 2.52 27.05 -7.96
C LEU A 365 2.06 28.49 -8.16
N ALA A 366 2.88 29.33 -8.81
CA ALA A 366 2.51 30.71 -9.14
C ALA A 366 1.27 30.79 -10.06
N ALA A 367 1.00 29.74 -10.84
CA ALA A 367 -0.18 29.65 -11.70
C ALA A 367 -1.47 29.25 -10.95
N LEU A 368 -1.38 28.83 -9.68
CA LEU A 368 -2.54 28.33 -8.94
C LEU A 368 -3.45 29.46 -8.41
N PRO A 369 -4.77 29.23 -8.33
CA PRO A 369 -5.70 30.19 -7.75
C PRO A 369 -5.43 30.43 -6.25
N GLN A 370 -5.50 31.68 -5.82
CA GLN A 370 -5.46 32.08 -4.41
C GLN A 370 -6.75 32.85 -4.07
N PRO A 371 -7.36 32.67 -2.87
CA PRO A 371 -7.00 31.72 -1.80
C PRO A 371 -7.41 30.27 -2.10
N HIS A 372 -6.79 29.32 -1.42
CA HIS A 372 -7.08 27.89 -1.55
C HIS A 372 -8.42 27.50 -0.93
N TYR A 373 -9.26 26.78 -1.68
CA TYR A 373 -10.47 26.14 -1.16
C TYR A 373 -10.45 24.63 -1.35
N PRO A 374 -11.06 23.83 -0.46
CA PRO A 374 -11.14 22.38 -0.61
C PRO A 374 -11.82 22.01 -1.93
N PHE A 375 -11.35 20.93 -2.57
CA PHE A 375 -11.96 20.35 -3.76
C PHE A 375 -13.22 19.54 -3.37
N ALA A 376 -14.21 20.21 -2.78
CA ALA A 376 -15.46 19.61 -2.32
C ALA A 376 -16.67 20.34 -2.90
N CYS A 377 -17.78 19.61 -3.08
CA CYS A 377 -19.04 20.18 -3.54
C CYS A 377 -19.83 20.76 -2.36
N GLY A 378 -20.15 22.06 -2.39
CA GLY A 378 -21.14 22.63 -1.45
C GLY A 378 -21.16 24.15 -1.35
N ILE A 379 -20.00 24.81 -1.38
CA ILE A 379 -19.89 26.27 -1.23
C ILE A 379 -19.61 26.95 -2.56
N GLN A 380 -20.25 28.10 -2.84
CA GLN A 380 -20.03 28.87 -4.07
C GLN A 380 -18.55 29.20 -4.32
N GLY A 381 -17.78 29.57 -3.29
CA GLY A 381 -16.34 29.84 -3.41
C GLY A 381 -15.51 28.59 -3.75
N ALA A 382 -15.81 27.44 -3.14
CA ALA A 382 -15.17 26.17 -3.45
C ALA A 382 -15.49 25.69 -4.88
N GLN A 383 -16.71 25.92 -5.36
CA GLN A 383 -17.12 25.62 -6.73
C GLN A 383 -16.38 26.50 -7.76
N GLN A 384 -16.24 27.80 -7.50
CA GLN A 384 -15.49 28.70 -8.38
C GLN A 384 -13.99 28.34 -8.42
N HIS A 385 -13.40 28.03 -7.26
CA HIS A 385 -12.01 27.56 -7.18
C HIS A 385 -11.82 26.25 -7.95
N ARG A 386 -12.72 25.28 -7.76
CA ARG A 386 -12.72 24.01 -8.47
C ARG A 386 -12.84 24.18 -9.98
N MET A 387 -13.72 25.06 -10.48
CA MET A 387 -13.82 25.32 -11.92
C MET A 387 -12.55 25.95 -12.50
N ARG A 388 -11.89 26.86 -11.75
CA ARG A 388 -10.60 27.44 -12.17
C ARG A 388 -9.50 26.39 -12.19
N LEU A 389 -9.43 25.52 -11.18
CA LEU A 389 -8.48 24.41 -11.15
C LEU A 389 -8.75 23.38 -12.25
N SER A 390 -10.01 23.03 -12.52
CA SER A 390 -10.33 22.09 -13.59
C SER A 390 -9.97 22.66 -14.96
N ALA A 391 -10.15 23.97 -15.18
CA ALA A 391 -9.71 24.65 -16.40
C ALA A 391 -8.18 24.66 -16.54
N LEU A 392 -7.43 24.78 -15.43
CA LEU A 392 -5.97 24.67 -15.45
C LEU A 392 -5.50 23.24 -15.75
N PHE A 393 -6.15 22.22 -15.18
CA PHE A 393 -5.84 20.82 -15.49
C PHE A 393 -6.24 20.42 -16.92
N GLU A 394 -7.17 21.16 -17.54
CA GLU A 394 -7.53 21.00 -18.96
C GLU A 394 -6.49 21.54 -19.93
N ASP A 395 -5.65 22.49 -19.50
CA ASP A 395 -4.54 22.98 -20.30
C ASP A 395 -3.44 21.90 -20.39
N PRO A 396 -3.17 21.34 -21.58
CA PRO A 396 -2.18 20.29 -21.75
C PRO A 396 -0.77 20.76 -21.37
N THR A 397 -0.45 22.04 -21.55
CA THR A 397 0.89 22.58 -21.26
C THR A 397 1.18 22.65 -19.77
N PHE A 398 0.17 23.01 -18.97
CA PHE A 398 0.22 22.96 -17.52
C PHE A 398 0.24 21.53 -17.02
N TRP A 399 -0.66 20.67 -17.50
CA TRP A 399 -0.75 19.27 -17.07
C TRP A 399 0.56 18.51 -17.32
N ASP A 400 1.15 18.64 -18.50
CA ASP A 400 2.43 18.00 -18.82
C ASP A 400 3.59 18.52 -17.98
N SER A 401 3.60 19.82 -17.66
CA SER A 401 4.62 20.41 -16.78
C SER A 401 4.47 19.92 -15.34
N PHE A 402 3.23 19.85 -14.84
CA PHE A 402 2.90 19.31 -13.53
C PHE A 402 3.30 17.83 -13.40
N VAL A 403 2.86 16.98 -14.33
CA VAL A 403 3.15 15.53 -14.32
C VAL A 403 4.65 15.25 -14.42
N ARG A 404 5.39 16.03 -15.22
CA ARG A 404 6.87 15.90 -15.31
C ARG A 404 7.58 16.20 -14.00
N LEU A 405 7.06 17.08 -13.14
CA LEU A 405 7.70 17.45 -11.87
C LEU A 405 7.47 16.44 -10.74
N VAL A 406 6.44 15.60 -10.81
CA VAL A 406 6.12 14.67 -9.71
C VAL A 406 7.22 13.65 -9.41
N PRO A 407 7.78 12.91 -10.39
CA PRO A 407 8.85 11.95 -10.11
C PRO A 407 10.11 12.59 -9.52
N PRO A 408 10.60 13.74 -10.03
CA PRO A 408 11.72 14.47 -9.41
C PRO A 408 11.48 14.89 -7.96
N VAL A 409 10.28 15.39 -7.62
CA VAL A 409 9.94 15.78 -6.24
C VAL A 409 9.96 14.56 -5.31
N HIS A 410 9.42 13.43 -5.77
CA HIS A 410 9.50 12.17 -5.02
C HIS A 410 10.96 11.73 -4.82
N ALA A 411 11.79 11.77 -5.87
CA ALA A 411 13.20 11.41 -5.79
C ALA A 411 13.97 12.33 -4.82
N TYR A 412 13.80 13.64 -4.92
CA TYR A 412 14.40 14.63 -4.02
C TYR A 412 14.06 14.32 -2.56
N LEU A 413 12.77 14.23 -2.23
CA LEU A 413 12.36 13.99 -0.84
C LEU A 413 12.79 12.59 -0.36
N SER A 414 12.81 11.57 -1.22
CA SER A 414 13.32 10.25 -0.84
C SER A 414 14.82 10.28 -0.51
N SER A 415 15.60 11.09 -1.22
CA SER A 415 17.03 11.26 -0.97
C SER A 415 17.31 11.97 0.36
N LEU A 416 16.45 12.87 0.80
CA LEU A 416 16.56 13.56 2.09
C LEU A 416 16.43 12.61 3.29
N ARG A 417 15.78 11.46 3.15
CA ARG A 417 15.76 10.45 4.22
C ARG A 417 17.12 9.80 4.48
N THR A 418 18.07 9.98 3.58
CA THR A 418 19.44 9.43 3.66
C THR A 418 20.49 10.53 3.82
N LEU A 419 20.09 11.80 3.75
CA LEU A 419 20.98 12.96 3.81
C LEU A 419 20.67 13.76 5.08
N PRO A 420 21.69 14.21 5.83
CA PRO A 420 21.49 15.13 6.96
C PRO A 420 21.19 16.57 6.51
N ALA A 421 20.62 16.77 5.32
CA ALA A 421 20.39 18.08 4.73
C ALA A 421 18.92 18.49 4.92
N ASP A 422 18.70 19.63 5.56
CA ASP A 422 17.36 20.18 5.75
C ASP A 422 16.80 20.82 4.46
N ILE A 423 15.49 20.86 4.37
CA ILE A 423 14.76 21.54 3.29
C ILE A 423 14.85 23.06 3.53
N PRO A 424 15.15 23.88 2.50
CA PRO A 424 15.11 25.33 2.63
C PRO A 424 13.72 25.82 3.05
N VAL A 425 13.67 26.71 4.06
CA VAL A 425 12.41 27.15 4.71
C VAL A 425 11.41 27.74 3.71
N ASP A 426 11.89 28.54 2.77
CA ASP A 426 11.06 29.20 1.75
C ASP A 426 10.35 28.18 0.84
N SER A 427 11.02 27.06 0.54
CA SER A 427 10.47 26.01 -0.34
C SER A 427 9.57 25.00 0.36
N MET A 428 9.50 24.99 1.70
CA MET A 428 8.71 23.99 2.44
C MET A 428 7.21 24.14 2.17
N GLN A 429 6.70 25.38 2.14
CA GLN A 429 5.30 25.65 1.82
C GLN A 429 4.95 25.25 0.39
N ASP A 430 5.87 25.51 -0.52
CA ASP A 430 5.70 25.18 -1.93
C ASP A 430 5.60 23.66 -2.13
N ILE A 431 6.55 22.90 -1.57
CA ILE A 431 6.53 21.43 -1.63
C ILE A 431 5.26 20.86 -0.99
N ALA A 432 4.85 21.40 0.16
CA ALA A 432 3.62 20.99 0.82
C ALA A 432 2.39 21.26 -0.07
N ARG A 433 2.23 22.47 -0.62
CA ARG A 433 1.12 22.81 -1.51
C ARG A 433 1.11 21.96 -2.79
N PHE A 434 2.29 21.67 -3.35
CA PHE A 434 2.44 20.78 -4.51
C PHE A 434 1.97 19.36 -4.22
N SER A 435 2.26 18.83 -3.02
CA SER A 435 1.74 17.51 -2.61
C SER A 435 0.21 17.48 -2.60
N ILE A 436 -0.43 18.55 -2.13
CA ILE A 436 -1.89 18.70 -2.12
C ILE A 436 -2.43 18.82 -3.54
N LEU A 437 -1.71 19.49 -4.45
CA LEU A 437 -2.05 19.52 -5.87
C LEU A 437 -2.07 18.12 -6.49
N CYS A 438 -1.16 17.21 -6.08
CA CYS A 438 -1.22 15.79 -6.46
C CYS A 438 -2.52 15.11 -5.99
N ALA A 439 -3.03 15.44 -4.80
CA ALA A 439 -4.32 14.92 -4.34
C ALA A 439 -5.49 15.49 -5.17
N GLU A 440 -5.48 16.79 -5.44
CA GLU A 440 -6.48 17.44 -6.30
C GLU A 440 -6.45 16.88 -7.73
N GLY A 441 -5.26 16.58 -8.25
CA GLY A 441 -5.06 15.90 -9.53
C GLY A 441 -5.65 14.49 -9.54
N ILE A 442 -5.47 13.70 -8.47
CA ILE A 442 -6.15 12.39 -8.33
C ILE A 442 -7.66 12.60 -8.42
N GLN A 443 -8.22 13.53 -7.66
CA GLN A 443 -9.66 13.76 -7.67
C GLN A 443 -10.19 14.19 -9.05
N TRP A 444 -9.48 15.07 -9.74
CA TRP A 444 -9.83 15.49 -11.10
C TRP A 444 -9.79 14.32 -12.10
N MET A 445 -8.80 13.43 -11.99
CA MET A 445 -8.72 12.23 -12.83
C MET A 445 -9.90 11.27 -12.58
N LEU A 446 -10.36 11.16 -11.33
CA LEU A 446 -11.47 10.28 -10.96
C LEU A 446 -12.83 10.79 -11.45
N GLU A 447 -13.00 12.10 -11.62
CA GLU A 447 -14.25 12.70 -12.08
C GLU A 447 -14.51 12.52 -13.58
N ARG A 448 -13.46 12.21 -14.35
CA ARG A 448 -13.58 11.93 -15.78
C ARG A 448 -13.94 10.46 -16.01
N PRO A 449 -14.86 10.16 -16.93
CA PRO A 449 -15.26 8.78 -17.25
C PRO A 449 -14.19 7.99 -18.02
N HIS A 450 -13.03 8.60 -18.31
CA HIS A 450 -11.93 7.98 -19.05
C HIS A 450 -10.93 7.31 -18.08
N ARG A 451 -10.20 6.32 -18.59
CA ARG A 451 -9.27 5.50 -17.82
C ARG A 451 -8.25 6.36 -17.07
N VAL A 452 -8.16 6.16 -15.76
CA VAL A 452 -7.09 6.72 -14.93
C VAL A 452 -5.78 6.00 -15.28
N PRO A 453 -4.76 6.67 -15.83
CA PRO A 453 -3.46 6.05 -16.06
C PRO A 453 -2.82 5.59 -14.73
N CYS A 454 -2.67 4.27 -14.59
CA CYS A 454 -2.18 3.62 -13.37
C CYS A 454 -0.80 4.11 -12.91
N SER A 455 0.07 4.50 -13.86
CA SER A 455 1.41 5.03 -13.57
C SER A 455 1.37 6.40 -12.89
N GLN A 456 0.53 7.32 -13.39
CA GLN A 456 0.37 8.66 -12.84
C GLN A 456 -0.27 8.61 -11.45
N LEU A 457 -1.31 7.79 -11.28
CA LEU A 457 -1.94 7.56 -9.97
C LEU A 457 -0.93 7.10 -8.91
N LYS A 458 -0.08 6.14 -9.28
CA LYS A 458 0.99 5.65 -8.40
C LYS A 458 1.99 6.77 -8.05
N GLN A 459 2.37 7.61 -9.01
CA GLN A 459 3.31 8.71 -8.79
C GLN A 459 2.72 9.78 -7.86
N PHE A 460 1.46 10.17 -8.05
CA PHE A 460 0.77 11.13 -7.18
C PHE A 460 0.64 10.62 -5.74
N LEU A 461 0.25 9.35 -5.55
CA LEU A 461 0.19 8.73 -4.22
C LEU A 461 1.57 8.63 -3.55
N ASN A 462 2.61 8.29 -4.31
CA ASN A 462 3.98 8.23 -3.79
C ASN A 462 4.53 9.62 -3.42
N ALA A 463 4.17 10.67 -4.14
CA ALA A 463 4.55 12.04 -3.79
C ALA A 463 3.87 12.50 -2.50
N LEU A 464 2.57 12.21 -2.34
CA LEU A 464 1.81 12.45 -1.11
C LEU A 464 2.40 11.69 0.09
N ASP A 465 2.63 10.37 -0.06
CA ASP A 465 3.23 9.52 0.99
C ASP A 465 4.59 10.08 1.46
N VAL A 466 5.47 10.43 0.53
CA VAL A 466 6.79 10.95 0.91
C VAL A 466 6.70 12.31 1.58
N CYS A 467 5.79 13.21 1.18
CA CYS A 467 5.59 14.48 1.88
C CYS A 467 5.07 14.29 3.30
N LEU A 468 4.09 13.40 3.50
CA LEU A 468 3.52 13.08 4.82
C LEU A 468 4.50 12.36 5.75
N SER A 469 5.46 11.63 5.17
CA SER A 469 6.51 10.97 5.94
C SER A 469 7.54 11.93 6.51
N HIS A 470 7.79 13.07 5.86
CA HIS A 470 8.73 14.06 6.35
C HIS A 470 8.13 14.85 7.50
N SER A 471 8.85 14.91 8.62
CA SER A 471 8.36 15.48 9.88
C SER A 471 7.96 16.95 9.76
N SER A 472 8.82 17.78 9.17
CA SER A 472 8.61 19.21 9.00
C SER A 472 7.45 19.53 8.06
N LEU A 473 7.35 18.81 6.93
CA LEU A 473 6.27 18.98 5.95
C LEU A 473 4.92 18.51 6.51
N SER A 474 4.90 17.40 7.24
CA SER A 474 3.68 16.88 7.90
C SER A 474 3.15 17.86 8.94
N LEU A 475 4.04 18.44 9.77
CA LEU A 475 3.68 19.48 10.73
C LEU A 475 3.14 20.75 10.04
N LEU A 476 3.74 21.15 8.92
CA LEU A 476 3.30 22.32 8.14
C LEU A 476 1.89 22.10 7.57
N ILE A 477 1.63 20.95 6.95
CA ILE A 477 0.30 20.59 6.43
C ILE A 477 -0.74 20.53 7.57
N GLY A 478 -0.32 20.10 8.77
CA GLY A 478 -1.15 19.99 9.96
C GLY A 478 -1.48 21.30 10.66
N LEU A 479 -0.95 22.45 10.22
CA LEU A 479 -1.27 23.76 10.83
C LEU A 479 -2.75 24.13 10.60
N PRO A 480 -3.39 24.82 11.56
CA PRO A 480 -4.81 25.19 11.44
C PRO A 480 -5.10 26.09 10.24
N LYS A 481 -4.13 26.90 9.79
CA LYS A 481 -4.22 27.74 8.58
C LYS A 481 -4.40 26.92 7.30
N HIS A 482 -3.94 25.68 7.30
CA HIS A 482 -3.95 24.77 6.15
C HIS A 482 -5.04 23.70 6.27
N ALA A 483 -6.09 23.91 7.08
CA ALA A 483 -7.20 22.98 7.22
C ALA A 483 -7.85 22.60 5.87
N THR A 484 -7.91 23.55 4.94
CA THR A 484 -8.46 23.31 3.60
C THR A 484 -7.62 22.34 2.76
N TRP A 485 -6.30 22.29 2.97
CA TRP A 485 -5.38 21.34 2.32
C TRP A 485 -5.63 19.92 2.79
N VAL A 486 -5.81 19.73 4.10
CA VAL A 486 -6.14 18.42 4.66
C VAL A 486 -7.48 17.94 4.11
N CYS A 487 -8.48 18.82 4.04
CA CYS A 487 -9.80 18.48 3.51
C CYS A 487 -9.75 18.00 2.05
N SER A 488 -9.02 18.69 1.16
CA SER A 488 -8.89 18.26 -0.24
C SER A 488 -8.16 16.92 -0.37
N ALA A 489 -7.10 16.70 0.42
CA ALA A 489 -6.39 15.43 0.44
C ALA A 489 -7.27 14.26 0.91
N VAL A 490 -8.07 14.46 1.97
CA VAL A 490 -9.00 13.42 2.46
C VAL A 490 -10.07 13.09 1.42
N VAL A 491 -10.69 14.10 0.79
CA VAL A 491 -11.74 13.89 -0.22
C VAL A 491 -11.19 13.14 -1.44
N ALA A 492 -9.98 13.48 -1.90
CA ALA A 492 -9.33 12.79 -3.01
C ALA A 492 -9.08 11.29 -2.70
N VAL A 493 -8.55 11.00 -1.50
CA VAL A 493 -8.29 9.60 -1.09
C VAL A 493 -9.60 8.83 -0.84
N HIS A 494 -10.61 9.48 -0.25
CA HIS A 494 -11.93 8.88 -0.03
C HIS A 494 -12.60 8.51 -1.36
N SER A 495 -12.68 9.46 -2.30
CA SER A 495 -13.24 9.20 -3.65
C SER A 495 -12.46 8.12 -4.41
N LEU A 496 -11.13 8.10 -4.31
CA LEU A 496 -10.31 7.02 -4.88
C LEU A 496 -10.71 5.65 -4.32
N THR A 497 -10.86 5.54 -3.00
CA THR A 497 -11.27 4.27 -2.39
C THR A 497 -12.70 3.86 -2.76
N VAL A 498 -13.62 4.80 -2.94
CA VAL A 498 -14.98 4.52 -3.42
C VAL A 498 -14.95 3.92 -4.81
N GLN A 499 -14.17 4.48 -5.73
CA GLN A 499 -14.06 3.93 -7.08
C GLN A 499 -13.38 2.55 -7.11
N LEU A 500 -12.35 2.33 -6.28
CA LEU A 500 -11.64 1.04 -6.21
C LEU A 500 -12.50 -0.09 -5.61
N LYS A 501 -13.54 0.23 -4.84
CA LYS A 501 -14.42 -0.77 -4.22
C LYS A 501 -15.47 -1.35 -5.16
N GLY A 502 -15.80 -0.67 -6.27
CA GLY A 502 -17.11 -0.88 -6.91
C GLY A 502 -18.25 -0.43 -5.99
N TRP A 503 -19.51 -0.67 -6.36
CA TRP A 503 -20.74 -0.14 -5.74
C TRP A 503 -21.02 -0.65 -4.30
N HIS A 504 -20.04 -0.64 -3.41
CA HIS A 504 -20.13 -1.07 -2.02
C HIS A 504 -19.99 0.13 -1.08
N SER A 505 -20.94 0.29 -0.16
CA SER A 505 -20.84 1.28 0.91
C SER A 505 -19.64 0.98 1.82
N PHE A 506 -19.09 2.02 2.47
CA PHE A 506 -18.08 1.80 3.51
C PHE A 506 -18.64 0.84 4.58
N PRO A 507 -17.83 -0.11 5.08
CA PRO A 507 -18.29 -1.08 6.07
C PRO A 507 -18.62 -0.41 7.40
N VAL A 508 -18.01 0.75 7.67
CA VAL A 508 -18.27 1.61 8.82
C VAL A 508 -19.01 2.84 8.30
N THR A 509 -20.15 3.16 8.91
CA THR A 509 -20.84 4.43 8.69
C THR A 509 -20.73 5.23 9.98
N VAL A 510 -20.14 6.43 9.92
CA VAL A 510 -20.02 7.31 11.09
C VAL A 510 -21.03 8.43 10.95
N THR A 511 -21.97 8.50 11.88
CA THR A 511 -22.98 9.56 11.92
C THR A 511 -22.60 10.59 12.99
N PHE A 512 -21.77 11.56 12.61
CA PHE A 512 -21.49 12.67 13.53
C PHE A 512 -22.68 13.64 13.56
N ARG A 513 -23.31 13.79 14.73
CA ARG A 513 -24.41 14.76 14.92
C ARG A 513 -23.85 16.19 14.83
N LYS A 514 -24.47 17.03 13.99
CA LYS A 514 -24.05 18.43 13.74
C LYS A 514 -23.94 19.23 15.06
N PRO A 515 -22.81 19.92 15.32
CA PRO A 515 -22.75 20.94 16.34
C PRO A 515 -23.51 22.19 15.86
N ARG A 516 -23.92 23.02 16.82
CA ARG A 516 -24.84 24.15 16.64
C ARG A 516 -24.27 25.36 15.88
N VAL A 517 -23.14 25.21 15.18
CA VAL A 517 -22.43 26.33 14.51
C VAL A 517 -22.55 26.20 13.00
N ASP A 518 -23.41 27.04 12.41
CA ASP A 518 -23.70 27.08 10.97
C ASP A 518 -22.65 27.89 10.18
N SER A 519 -21.36 27.53 10.26
CA SER A 519 -20.35 28.07 9.33
C SER A 519 -20.06 27.07 8.20
N PRO A 520 -20.04 27.51 6.93
CA PRO A 520 -19.90 26.59 5.80
C PRO A 520 -18.51 25.94 5.73
N GLU A 521 -17.46 26.62 6.22
CA GLU A 521 -16.10 26.07 6.29
C GLU A 521 -16.00 24.87 7.24
N TYR A 522 -16.79 24.88 8.30
CA TYR A 522 -16.84 23.81 9.29
C TYR A 522 -17.40 22.51 8.71
N PHE A 523 -18.35 22.61 7.77
CA PHE A 523 -18.93 21.44 7.10
C PHE A 523 -17.88 20.58 6.38
N HIS A 524 -16.91 21.21 5.70
CA HIS A 524 -15.86 20.49 5.00
C HIS A 524 -14.90 19.77 5.95
N VAL A 525 -14.58 20.40 7.08
CA VAL A 525 -13.74 19.79 8.11
C VAL A 525 -14.43 18.56 8.71
N GLN A 526 -15.72 18.65 9.02
CA GLN A 526 -16.49 17.50 9.49
C GLN A 526 -16.56 16.36 8.48
N GLN A 527 -16.79 16.69 7.21
CA GLN A 527 -16.82 15.71 6.14
C GLN A 527 -15.46 15.00 5.99
N ALA A 528 -14.36 15.73 6.17
CA ALA A 528 -13.02 15.14 6.20
C ALA A 528 -12.80 14.23 7.43
N CYS A 529 -13.27 14.62 8.62
CA CYS A 529 -13.21 13.76 9.81
C CYS A 529 -13.97 12.44 9.61
N VAL A 530 -15.21 12.52 9.12
CA VAL A 530 -16.04 11.33 8.83
C VAL A 530 -15.39 10.47 7.74
N GLY A 531 -15.00 11.07 6.62
CA GLY A 531 -14.35 10.35 5.53
C GLY A 531 -13.06 9.66 5.96
N MET A 532 -12.26 10.28 6.83
CA MET A 532 -11.05 9.64 7.35
C MET A 532 -11.35 8.48 8.32
N ALA A 533 -12.37 8.61 9.18
CA ALA A 533 -12.78 7.52 10.06
C ALA A 533 -13.31 6.30 9.26
N GLU A 534 -14.05 6.55 8.18
CA GLU A 534 -14.49 5.50 7.25
C GLU A 534 -13.32 4.83 6.52
N LEU A 535 -12.29 5.61 6.14
CA LEU A 535 -11.06 5.09 5.52
C LEU A 535 -10.27 4.18 6.48
N VAL A 536 -10.12 4.58 7.74
CA VAL A 536 -9.44 3.76 8.76
C VAL A 536 -10.26 2.51 9.10
N GLY A 537 -11.58 2.63 9.24
CA GLY A 537 -12.47 1.47 9.41
C GLY A 537 -12.47 0.52 8.20
N TRP A 538 -12.20 1.04 7.00
CA TRP A 538 -11.99 0.23 5.81
C TRP A 538 -10.66 -0.53 5.85
N LEU A 539 -9.57 0.08 6.33
CA LEU A 539 -8.29 -0.60 6.57
C LEU A 539 -8.41 -1.73 7.60
N GLU A 540 -9.26 -1.55 8.61
CA GLU A 540 -9.52 -2.52 9.66
C GLU A 540 -10.21 -3.79 9.14
N ARG A 541 -11.18 -3.64 8.23
CA ARG A 541 -12.07 -4.73 7.80
C ARG A 541 -11.71 -5.38 6.46
N THR A 542 -10.83 -4.79 5.65
CA THR A 542 -10.59 -5.32 4.29
C THR A 542 -9.57 -6.44 4.17
N ILE A 543 -10.07 -7.56 3.67
CA ILE A 543 -9.26 -8.65 3.10
C ILE A 543 -9.00 -8.35 1.62
N GLN A 544 -8.08 -7.41 1.37
CA GLN A 544 -7.06 -7.31 0.31
C GLN A 544 -7.26 -7.75 -1.17
N TRP A 545 -8.36 -8.37 -1.63
CA TRP A 545 -8.38 -9.07 -2.94
C TRP A 545 -8.76 -8.22 -4.18
N HIS A 546 -9.28 -6.99 -4.03
CA HIS A 546 -9.83 -6.20 -5.15
C HIS A 546 -8.99 -4.99 -5.58
N ILE A 547 -7.91 -4.68 -4.87
CA ILE A 547 -7.10 -3.47 -5.11
C ILE A 547 -5.79 -3.86 -5.78
N PRO A 548 -5.39 -3.20 -6.89
CA PRO A 548 -4.09 -3.46 -7.49
C PRO A 548 -2.95 -3.24 -6.49
N TYR A 549 -2.00 -4.19 -6.43
CA TYR A 549 -0.87 -4.17 -5.48
C TYR A 549 -0.07 -2.86 -5.52
N PHE A 550 0.09 -2.27 -6.72
CA PHE A 550 0.83 -1.04 -6.91
C PHE A 550 0.18 0.20 -6.26
N VAL A 551 -1.13 0.16 -5.97
CA VAL A 551 -1.88 1.21 -5.27
C VAL A 551 -2.00 0.90 -3.78
N LYS A 552 -2.22 -0.37 -3.42
CA LYS A 552 -2.49 -0.79 -2.05
C LYS A 552 -1.46 -0.30 -1.03
N GLY A 553 -0.17 -0.54 -1.28
CA GLY A 553 0.90 -0.11 -0.37
C GLY A 553 0.96 1.42 -0.18
N PRO A 554 1.08 2.21 -1.26
CA PRO A 554 1.04 3.67 -1.19
C PRO A 554 -0.23 4.22 -0.54
N LEU A 555 -1.40 3.67 -0.88
CA LEU A 555 -2.69 4.10 -0.36
C LEU A 555 -2.81 3.88 1.16
N GLN A 556 -2.43 2.70 1.66
CA GLN A 556 -2.39 2.43 3.10
C GLN A 556 -1.49 3.41 3.84
N ARG A 557 -0.32 3.72 3.27
CA ARG A 557 0.62 4.68 3.85
C ARG A 557 0.06 6.11 3.84
N VAL A 558 -0.56 6.55 2.75
CA VAL A 558 -1.19 7.88 2.68
C VAL A 558 -2.32 8.00 3.69
N ILE A 559 -3.18 6.99 3.83
CA ILE A 559 -4.26 6.97 4.84
C ILE A 559 -3.68 7.09 6.26
N THR A 560 -2.64 6.31 6.60
CA THR A 560 -2.01 6.40 7.93
C THR A 560 -1.31 7.75 8.16
N GLY A 561 -0.69 8.33 7.13
CA GLY A 561 -0.08 9.65 7.19
C GLY A 561 -1.10 10.77 7.41
N LEU A 562 -2.20 10.78 6.66
CA LEU A 562 -3.27 11.78 6.79
C LEU A 562 -4.03 11.66 8.12
N ALA A 563 -4.30 10.44 8.58
CA ALA A 563 -4.99 10.20 9.85
C ALA A 563 -4.17 10.64 11.09
N ARG A 564 -2.87 10.90 10.94
CA ARG A 564 -2.01 11.47 11.99
C ARG A 564 -2.04 13.00 12.05
N LEU A 565 -2.64 13.69 11.08
CA LEU A 565 -2.69 15.14 11.10
C LEU A 565 -3.63 15.65 12.22
N PRO A 566 -3.24 16.70 12.99
CA PRO A 566 -3.98 17.16 14.17
C PRO A 566 -5.47 17.46 13.92
N LEU A 567 -5.82 17.92 12.71
CA LEU A 567 -7.20 18.26 12.33
C LEU A 567 -8.17 17.07 12.50
N VAL A 568 -7.75 15.86 12.12
CA VAL A 568 -8.62 14.66 12.07
C VAL A 568 -8.24 13.59 13.10
N ASN A 569 -7.02 13.65 13.65
CA ASN A 569 -6.43 12.54 14.40
C ASN A 569 -7.24 12.12 15.62
N SER A 570 -7.64 13.06 16.48
CA SER A 570 -8.44 12.80 17.68
C SER A 570 -9.79 12.13 17.36
N PHE A 571 -10.47 12.61 16.31
CA PHE A 571 -11.74 12.04 15.84
C PHE A 571 -11.57 10.60 15.34
N VAL A 572 -10.54 10.33 14.54
CA VAL A 572 -10.29 9.02 13.91
C VAL A 572 -9.89 7.95 14.93
N ARG A 573 -9.28 8.34 16.06
CA ARG A 573 -8.92 7.42 17.14
C ARG A 573 -10.13 6.84 17.87
N ILE A 574 -11.30 7.47 17.76
CA ILE A 574 -12.52 7.01 18.42
C ILE A 574 -13.13 5.84 17.63
N PRO A 575 -13.41 4.71 18.30
CA PRO A 575 -14.15 3.60 17.72
C PRO A 575 -15.47 4.04 17.10
N PRO A 576 -15.78 3.68 15.84
CA PRO A 576 -17.03 4.06 15.19
C PRO A 576 -18.29 3.59 15.92
N ILE A 577 -18.20 2.47 16.65
CA ILE A 577 -19.29 1.96 17.48
C ILE A 577 -19.75 3.02 18.50
N LEU A 578 -18.82 3.79 19.09
CA LEU A 578 -19.13 4.82 20.08
C LEU A 578 -19.91 6.00 19.49
N TRP A 579 -19.71 6.33 18.22
CA TRP A 579 -20.48 7.39 17.55
C TRP A 579 -21.95 6.99 17.34
N GLY A 580 -22.26 5.70 17.32
CA GLY A 580 -23.63 5.19 17.27
C GLY A 580 -24.34 5.14 18.63
N MET A 581 -23.60 5.31 19.73
CA MET A 581 -24.12 5.33 21.09
C MET A 581 -24.48 6.76 21.53
N ASP A 582 -25.18 6.92 22.66
CA ASP A 582 -25.55 8.24 23.22
C ASP A 582 -24.36 9.01 23.85
N TRP A 583 -23.12 8.67 23.47
CA TRP A 583 -21.92 9.35 23.95
C TRP A 583 -21.69 10.66 23.17
N MET A 584 -21.72 11.79 23.88
CA MET A 584 -21.47 13.12 23.31
C MET A 584 -20.26 13.78 23.99
N PRO A 585 -19.06 13.68 23.39
CA PRO A 585 -17.88 14.32 23.96
C PRO A 585 -17.89 15.84 23.75
N HIS A 586 -17.31 16.58 24.70
CA HIS A 586 -17.02 18.00 24.52
C HIS A 586 -15.85 18.16 23.55
N THR A 587 -16.12 18.71 22.37
CA THR A 587 -15.11 18.97 21.34
C THR A 587 -14.39 20.30 21.58
N SER A 588 -13.06 20.27 21.60
CA SER A 588 -12.19 21.43 21.78
C SER A 588 -11.40 21.77 20.49
N GLY A 589 -10.65 22.89 20.51
CA GLY A 589 -9.83 23.36 19.38
C GLY A 589 -10.54 24.37 18.46
N GLU A 590 -9.77 25.05 17.62
CA GLU A 590 -10.24 26.12 16.70
C GLU A 590 -11.34 25.65 15.75
N TRP A 591 -11.26 24.38 15.32
CA TRP A 591 -12.22 23.75 14.42
C TRP A 591 -13.14 22.75 15.13
N HIS A 592 -13.23 22.77 16.47
CA HIS A 592 -14.02 21.81 17.27
C HIS A 592 -13.89 20.34 16.83
N THR A 593 -12.69 19.92 16.43
CA THR A 593 -12.41 18.53 16.02
C THR A 593 -11.63 17.76 17.06
N VAL A 594 -11.11 18.41 18.11
CA VAL A 594 -10.34 17.75 19.17
C VAL A 594 -11.30 17.06 20.12
N VAL A 595 -11.30 15.72 20.08
CA VAL A 595 -12.11 14.88 20.95
C VAL A 595 -11.23 14.20 22.01
N PRO A 596 -11.63 14.21 23.29
CA PRO A 596 -10.91 13.47 24.33
C PRO A 596 -10.95 11.94 24.09
N PRO A 597 -10.01 11.18 24.68
CA PRO A 597 -10.07 9.72 24.64
C PRO A 597 -11.38 9.21 25.28
N PRO A 598 -11.90 8.05 24.85
CA PRO A 598 -13.08 7.44 25.45
C PRO A 598 -12.90 7.21 26.96
N PRO A 599 -13.92 7.49 27.79
CA PRO A 599 -13.89 7.15 29.21
C PRO A 599 -13.68 5.66 29.45
N ALA A 600 -13.05 5.30 30.57
CA ALA A 600 -12.75 3.90 30.91
C ALA A 600 -14.01 3.02 30.96
N ASP A 601 -15.15 3.57 31.37
CA ASP A 601 -16.43 2.84 31.45
C ASP A 601 -16.88 2.26 30.10
N PHE A 602 -16.63 2.98 29.00
CA PHE A 602 -16.95 2.51 27.65
C PHE A 602 -15.89 1.54 27.11
N LEU A 603 -14.64 1.67 27.56
CA LEU A 603 -13.54 0.79 27.17
C LEU A 603 -13.58 -0.57 27.91
N LEU A 604 -14.50 -0.76 28.85
CA LEU A 604 -14.79 -2.06 29.44
C LEU A 604 -15.50 -3.01 28.46
N ASP A 605 -16.14 -2.48 27.42
CA ASP A 605 -16.67 -3.31 26.34
C ASP A 605 -15.51 -3.82 25.47
N ARG A 606 -15.44 -5.15 25.34
CA ARG A 606 -14.38 -5.85 24.60
C ARG A 606 -14.29 -5.39 23.15
N ASP A 607 -15.43 -5.20 22.48
CA ASP A 607 -15.46 -4.91 21.05
C ASP A 607 -15.04 -3.45 20.79
N ILE A 608 -15.46 -2.52 21.66
CA ILE A 608 -15.01 -1.12 21.64
C ILE A 608 -13.49 -1.04 21.90
N LEU A 609 -12.99 -1.79 22.88
CA LEU A 609 -11.57 -1.80 23.20
C LEU A 609 -10.74 -2.38 22.05
N GLN A 610 -11.19 -3.44 21.37
CA GLN A 610 -10.48 -3.98 20.21
C GLN A 610 -10.36 -2.97 19.07
N GLU A 611 -11.45 -2.29 18.71
CA GLU A 611 -11.44 -1.23 17.70
C GLU A 611 -10.52 -0.06 18.13
N TYR A 612 -10.51 0.28 19.42
CA TYR A 612 -9.63 1.33 19.96
C TYR A 612 -8.15 0.93 19.87
N ILE A 613 -7.81 -0.30 20.27
CA ILE A 613 -6.45 -0.85 20.20
C ILE A 613 -5.93 -0.85 18.76
N TYR A 614 -6.77 -1.26 17.80
CA TYR A 614 -6.40 -1.22 16.38
C TYR A 614 -6.00 0.19 15.94
N ARG A 615 -6.81 1.21 16.29
CA ARG A 615 -6.55 2.63 15.93
C ARG A 615 -5.30 3.17 16.61
N VAL A 616 -5.10 2.87 17.89
CA VAL A 616 -3.90 3.28 18.65
C VAL A 616 -2.64 2.65 18.05
N ASN A 617 -2.69 1.37 17.64
CA ASN A 617 -1.55 0.67 17.06
C ASN A 617 -1.25 1.13 15.62
N LEU A 618 -2.30 1.34 14.81
CA LEU A 618 -2.16 1.82 13.44
C LEU A 618 -1.59 3.25 13.39
N LEU A 619 -2.11 4.13 14.24
CA LEU A 619 -1.78 5.56 14.20
C LEU A 619 -0.61 5.91 15.12
N GLY A 620 -0.36 5.19 16.20
CA GLY A 620 0.61 5.58 17.23
C GLY A 620 0.17 6.84 17.98
N TRP A 621 1.13 7.71 18.33
CA TRP A 621 0.87 8.99 19.00
C TRP A 621 1.60 10.16 18.33
N ILE A 622 1.06 11.38 18.50
CA ILE A 622 1.57 12.62 17.87
C ILE A 622 2.18 13.61 18.87
N SER A 623 1.80 13.55 20.14
CA SER A 623 2.28 14.44 21.20
C SER A 623 2.41 13.71 22.53
N ARG A 624 3.18 14.29 23.46
CA ARG A 624 3.25 13.83 24.85
C ARG A 624 1.88 13.77 25.51
N GLN A 625 1.08 14.83 25.37
CA GLN A 625 -0.26 14.89 25.94
C GLN A 625 -1.12 13.72 25.46
N GLN A 626 -1.10 13.43 24.16
CA GLN A 626 -1.88 12.32 23.61
C GLN A 626 -1.41 10.96 24.15
N PHE A 627 -0.10 10.77 24.35
CA PHE A 627 0.44 9.58 24.97
C PHE A 627 -0.09 9.43 26.41
N GLU A 628 0.01 10.48 27.23
CA GLU A 628 -0.45 10.49 28.63
C GLU A 628 -1.97 10.27 28.73
N GLU A 629 -2.77 10.88 27.86
CA GLU A 629 -4.22 10.69 27.78
C GLU A 629 -4.60 9.22 27.48
N THR A 630 -3.89 8.60 26.54
CA THR A 630 -4.11 7.20 26.15
C THR A 630 -3.67 6.26 27.27
N TRP A 631 -2.54 6.57 27.89
CA TRP A 631 -1.99 5.85 29.03
C TRP A 631 -2.99 5.85 30.21
N MET A 632 -3.49 7.01 30.59
CA MET A 632 -4.46 7.15 31.69
C MET A 632 -5.78 6.43 31.40
N ALA A 633 -6.28 6.48 30.16
CA ALA A 633 -7.49 5.75 29.77
C ALA A 633 -7.32 4.23 29.95
N LEU A 634 -6.17 3.68 29.53
CA LEU A 634 -5.86 2.25 29.66
C LEU A 634 -5.65 1.84 31.13
N LEU A 635 -4.99 2.67 31.94
CA LEU A 635 -4.87 2.43 33.39
C LEU A 635 -6.23 2.44 34.09
N GLY A 636 -7.16 3.29 33.63
CA GLY A 636 -8.55 3.29 34.10
C GLY A 636 -9.23 1.94 33.88
N VAL A 637 -9.01 1.31 32.73
CA VAL A 637 -9.52 -0.04 32.40
C VAL A 637 -8.88 -1.12 33.29
N LEU A 638 -7.60 -0.98 33.64
CA LEU A 638 -6.93 -1.95 34.53
C LEU A 638 -7.44 -1.87 35.98
N ASN A 639 -7.75 -0.67 36.46
CA ASN A 639 -8.08 -0.38 37.86
C ASN A 639 -9.58 -0.48 38.19
N THR A 640 -10.43 -0.98 37.29
CA THR A 640 -11.87 -1.04 37.55
C THR A 640 -12.18 -2.01 38.70
N SER A 641 -12.84 -1.49 39.74
CA SER A 641 -13.23 -2.24 40.94
C SER A 641 -14.18 -3.40 40.60
N PRO A 642 -14.17 -4.51 41.35
CA PRO A 642 -14.96 -5.70 41.03
C PRO A 642 -16.49 -5.52 41.13
N SER A 643 -16.96 -4.35 41.56
CA SER A 643 -18.38 -4.02 41.72
C SER A 643 -19.03 -3.61 40.39
N GLY A 644 -19.56 -4.59 39.66
CA GLY A 644 -20.41 -4.39 38.48
C GLY A 644 -20.66 -5.69 37.75
N GLU A 645 -21.86 -5.85 37.18
CA GLU A 645 -22.52 -7.04 36.58
C GLU A 645 -21.75 -7.81 35.48
N ILE A 646 -20.48 -7.47 35.21
CA ILE A 646 -19.64 -8.08 34.19
C ILE A 646 -19.06 -9.40 34.71
N ALA A 647 -19.19 -10.47 33.91
CA ALA A 647 -18.62 -11.77 34.25
C ALA A 647 -17.09 -11.64 34.47
N GLN A 648 -16.58 -12.32 35.49
CA GLN A 648 -15.16 -12.28 35.84
C GLN A 648 -14.25 -12.64 34.64
N GLU A 649 -14.71 -13.52 33.74
CA GLU A 649 -14.01 -13.92 32.52
C GLU A 649 -13.88 -12.78 31.49
N GLU A 650 -14.95 -12.01 31.28
CA GLU A 650 -14.94 -10.86 30.35
C GLU A 650 -14.02 -9.75 30.86
N ARG A 651 -14.04 -9.50 32.18
CA ARG A 651 -13.13 -8.54 32.81
C ARG A 651 -11.67 -8.92 32.60
N VAL A 652 -11.33 -10.18 32.83
CA VAL A 652 -9.97 -10.70 32.62
C VAL A 652 -9.56 -10.57 31.15
N ALA A 653 -10.46 -10.88 30.21
CA ALA A 653 -10.19 -10.71 28.78
C ALA A 653 -9.91 -9.23 28.39
N VAL A 654 -10.68 -8.29 28.93
CA VAL A 654 -10.50 -6.85 28.73
C VAL A 654 -9.18 -6.36 29.33
N GLN A 655 -8.83 -6.83 30.54
CA GLN A 655 -7.54 -6.53 31.18
C GLN A 655 -6.36 -7.06 30.34
N CYS A 656 -6.45 -8.28 29.79
CA CYS A 656 -5.45 -8.82 28.87
C CYS A 656 -5.27 -7.94 27.62
N LEU A 657 -6.38 -7.47 27.03
CA LEU A 657 -6.34 -6.56 25.88
C LEU A 657 -5.71 -5.21 26.24
N ALA A 658 -6.02 -4.66 27.41
CA ALA A 658 -5.44 -3.41 27.90
C ALA A 658 -3.92 -3.56 28.13
N VAL A 659 -3.45 -4.66 28.73
CA VAL A 659 -2.02 -4.98 28.88
C VAL A 659 -1.33 -5.08 27.51
N ARG A 660 -1.95 -5.76 26.53
CA ARG A 660 -1.44 -5.80 25.14
C ARG A 660 -1.37 -4.43 24.48
N CYS A 661 -2.30 -3.53 24.79
CA CYS A 661 -2.25 -2.17 24.27
C CYS A 661 -1.19 -1.31 24.95
N ILE A 662 -0.99 -1.48 26.26
CA ILE A 662 0.04 -0.76 27.02
C ILE A 662 1.42 -1.17 26.54
N THR A 663 1.64 -2.47 26.33
CA THR A 663 2.90 -2.97 25.75
C THR A 663 3.16 -2.39 24.38
N SER A 664 2.21 -2.44 23.45
CA SER A 664 2.39 -1.86 22.12
C SER A 664 2.62 -0.34 22.15
N LEU A 665 1.92 0.38 23.03
CA LEU A 665 2.09 1.83 23.24
C LEU A 665 3.50 2.18 23.71
N LEU A 666 4.07 1.41 24.65
CA LEU A 666 5.45 1.60 25.11
C LEU A 666 6.47 1.14 24.07
N LEU A 667 6.24 0.02 23.37
CA LEU A 667 7.10 -0.43 22.25
C LEU A 667 7.16 0.59 21.12
N HIS A 668 6.12 1.41 20.92
CA HIS A 668 6.16 2.52 19.96
C HIS A 668 7.23 3.57 20.29
N SER A 669 7.73 3.63 21.52
CA SER A 669 8.89 4.46 21.92
C SER A 669 10.22 3.95 21.37
N LEU A 670 10.30 2.70 20.89
CA LEU A 670 11.49 2.13 20.25
C LEU A 670 11.63 2.55 18.78
N ARG A 671 10.63 3.25 18.21
CA ARG A 671 10.67 3.60 16.79
C ARG A 671 11.57 4.82 16.52
N LEU A 672 12.39 4.74 15.49
CA LEU A 672 13.26 5.81 15.01
C LEU A 672 12.99 6.12 13.52
N PRO A 673 13.13 7.39 13.07
CA PRO A 673 13.73 8.53 13.78
C PRO A 673 12.79 9.27 14.74
N GLN A 674 11.47 9.10 14.61
CA GLN A 674 10.47 9.73 15.47
C GLN A 674 9.74 8.69 16.31
N PRO A 675 9.87 8.70 17.65
CA PRO A 675 9.12 7.79 18.51
C PRO A 675 7.62 8.02 18.34
N GLY A 676 6.83 6.95 18.39
CA GLY A 676 5.38 7.03 18.26
C GLY A 676 4.81 7.16 16.84
N ASN A 677 5.64 7.28 15.79
CA ASN A 677 5.19 7.52 14.42
C ASN A 677 5.32 6.31 13.47
N PRO A 678 4.36 5.38 13.41
CA PRO A 678 4.48 4.18 12.57
C PRO A 678 4.56 4.45 11.06
N HIS A 679 4.20 5.65 10.58
CA HIS A 679 4.23 6.01 9.17
C HIS A 679 5.66 6.34 8.66
N ASN A 680 6.44 7.06 9.48
CA ASN A 680 7.82 7.46 9.13
C ASN A 680 8.89 6.56 9.80
N SER A 681 8.60 6.00 10.97
CA SER A 681 9.59 5.35 11.82
C SER A 681 9.50 3.83 11.83
N ILE A 682 10.66 3.19 11.99
CA ILE A 682 10.79 1.74 12.14
C ILE A 682 11.35 1.43 13.52
N LEU A 683 10.96 0.27 14.06
CA LEU A 683 11.46 -0.21 15.34
C LEU A 683 12.98 -0.33 15.30
N LEU A 684 13.65 0.30 16.25
CA LEU A 684 15.10 0.20 16.45
C LEU A 684 15.49 -1.28 16.52
N HIS A 685 16.35 -1.74 15.62
CA HIS A 685 16.94 -3.09 15.68
C HIS A 685 18.42 -2.97 15.98
N GLN A 686 18.88 -3.59 17.06
CA GLN A 686 20.29 -3.67 17.42
C GLN A 686 20.73 -5.12 17.35
N PRO A 687 21.57 -5.49 16.36
CA PRO A 687 21.95 -6.88 16.19
C PRO A 687 22.79 -7.41 17.35
N ARG A 688 22.66 -8.72 17.59
CA ARG A 688 23.57 -9.46 18.47
C ARG A 688 24.95 -9.68 17.84
N ASP A 689 25.01 -9.72 16.51
CA ASP A 689 26.24 -9.95 15.79
C ASP A 689 27.11 -8.69 15.83
N LYS A 690 28.40 -8.89 16.12
CA LYS A 690 29.38 -7.80 16.11
C LYS A 690 29.68 -7.42 14.67
N PRO A 691 29.86 -6.11 14.38
CA PRO A 691 30.28 -5.67 13.06
C PRO A 691 31.57 -6.39 12.70
N LEU A 692 31.67 -6.82 11.44
CA LEU A 692 32.84 -7.51 10.94
C LEU A 692 34.08 -6.63 11.20
N ALA A 693 35.21 -7.22 11.62
CA ALA A 693 36.41 -6.45 11.97
C ALA A 693 37.21 -5.96 10.75
N PHE A 694 36.98 -6.56 9.57
CA PHE A 694 37.73 -6.26 8.35
C PHE A 694 37.25 -5.07 7.46
N PRO A 695 36.05 -4.45 7.58
CA PRO A 695 35.58 -3.43 6.64
C PRO A 695 36.44 -2.16 6.65
N HIS A 696 37.16 -1.90 7.73
CA HIS A 696 38.11 -0.80 7.82
C HIS A 696 39.39 -1.04 7.00
N THR A 697 39.72 -2.30 6.68
CA THR A 697 40.90 -2.66 5.87
C THR A 697 40.74 -2.24 4.40
N ARG A 698 41.85 -2.10 3.67
CA ARG A 698 41.82 -1.76 2.23
C ARG A 698 41.05 -2.80 1.40
N CYS A 699 41.26 -4.09 1.67
CA CYS A 699 40.53 -5.18 1.03
C CYS A 699 39.04 -5.19 1.43
N GLY A 700 38.74 -4.91 2.71
CA GLY A 700 37.38 -4.73 3.19
C GLY A 700 36.64 -3.62 2.45
N LYS A 701 37.23 -2.43 2.32
CA LYS A 701 36.64 -1.32 1.55
C LYS A 701 36.37 -1.68 0.08
N ARG A 702 37.28 -2.43 -0.56
CA ARG A 702 37.07 -2.94 -1.93
C ARG A 702 35.91 -3.94 -1.99
N LEU A 703 35.83 -4.86 -1.04
CA LEU A 703 34.74 -5.83 -0.95
C LEU A 703 33.40 -5.15 -0.69
N LEU A 704 33.37 -4.14 0.19
CA LEU A 704 32.18 -3.31 0.44
C LEU A 704 31.70 -2.64 -0.86
N ALA A 705 32.61 -2.06 -1.64
CA ALA A 705 32.27 -1.41 -2.91
C ALA A 705 31.63 -2.37 -3.92
N VAL A 706 32.07 -3.64 -3.97
CA VAL A 706 31.53 -4.65 -4.88
C VAL A 706 30.22 -5.26 -4.37
N ARG A 707 30.11 -5.54 -3.06
CA ARG A 707 28.95 -6.24 -2.49
C ARG A 707 27.74 -5.34 -2.26
N THR A 708 27.94 -4.06 -1.93
CA THR A 708 26.86 -3.10 -1.71
C THR A 708 25.85 -3.02 -2.87
N PRO A 709 26.26 -2.87 -4.14
CA PRO A 709 25.31 -2.84 -5.26
C PRO A 709 24.57 -4.17 -5.42
N ILE A 710 25.25 -5.31 -5.21
CA ILE A 710 24.62 -6.64 -5.26
C ILE A 710 23.55 -6.76 -4.17
N HIS A 711 23.86 -6.34 -2.95
CA HIS A 711 22.92 -6.39 -1.83
C HIS A 711 21.69 -5.49 -2.09
N ASN A 712 21.90 -4.26 -2.56
CA ASN A 712 20.81 -3.34 -2.90
C ASN A 712 19.94 -3.89 -4.04
N ALA A 713 20.54 -4.49 -5.07
CA ALA A 713 19.81 -5.14 -6.15
C ALA A 713 18.97 -6.32 -5.63
N LEU A 714 19.52 -7.13 -4.72
CA LEU A 714 18.82 -8.25 -4.10
C LEU A 714 17.62 -7.77 -3.25
N LEU A 715 17.81 -6.72 -2.44
CA LEU A 715 16.72 -6.12 -1.66
C LEU A 715 15.59 -5.58 -2.56
N ASN A 716 15.95 -4.93 -3.68
CA ASN A 716 14.98 -4.45 -4.66
C ASN A 716 14.20 -5.61 -5.29
N LEU A 717 14.88 -6.71 -5.65
CA LEU A 717 14.22 -7.90 -6.21
C LEU A 717 13.27 -8.57 -5.21
N MET A 718 13.63 -8.55 -3.92
CA MET A 718 12.79 -9.10 -2.86
C MET A 718 11.68 -8.14 -2.41
N ASN A 719 11.58 -6.93 -3.00
CA ASN A 719 10.68 -5.84 -2.56
C ASN A 719 10.80 -5.48 -1.06
N LEU A 720 11.94 -5.78 -0.43
CA LEU A 720 12.19 -5.45 0.96
C LEU A 720 12.70 -4.01 1.03
N ARG A 721 11.86 -3.09 1.52
CA ARG A 721 12.31 -1.75 1.89
C ARG A 721 13.07 -1.86 3.21
N THR A 722 14.39 -1.91 3.18
CA THR A 722 15.19 -1.59 4.36
C THR A 722 15.09 -0.08 4.57
N PRO A 723 14.54 0.39 5.69
CA PRO A 723 14.78 1.75 6.11
C PRO A 723 16.22 1.77 6.60
N GLN A 724 17.11 2.35 5.82
CA GLN A 724 18.49 2.53 6.24
C GLN A 724 18.50 3.62 7.31
N PRO A 725 18.85 3.33 8.58
CA PRO A 725 19.26 4.37 9.48
C PRO A 725 20.57 4.97 8.98
N ASP A 726 20.67 6.30 9.10
CA ASP A 726 21.80 7.09 8.64
C ASP A 726 23.14 6.52 9.13
N GLY A 727 24.11 6.42 8.22
CA GLY A 727 25.49 6.08 8.57
C GLY A 727 25.78 4.60 8.88
N CYS A 728 24.78 3.71 8.95
CA CYS A 728 25.04 2.28 9.06
C CYS A 728 25.51 1.72 7.72
N SER A 729 26.63 0.99 7.73
CA SER A 729 27.11 0.31 6.53
C SER A 729 26.00 -0.56 5.93
N PRO A 730 25.92 -0.75 4.61
CA PRO A 730 24.93 -1.61 3.94
C PRO A 730 25.02 -3.09 4.36
N TRP A 731 25.89 -3.41 5.31
CA TRP A 731 26.13 -4.69 5.93
C TRP A 731 25.68 -4.70 7.40
N SER A 732 24.97 -3.67 7.85
CA SER A 732 24.41 -3.62 9.21
C SER A 732 23.60 -4.89 9.41
N GLN A 733 24.15 -5.78 10.23
CA GLN A 733 23.67 -7.13 10.42
C GLN A 733 22.24 -6.99 10.93
N CYS A 734 21.26 -7.43 10.15
CA CYS A 734 19.99 -7.82 10.75
C CYS A 734 20.19 -9.24 11.24
N ASN A 735 19.59 -9.59 12.37
CA ASN A 735 19.64 -10.98 12.79
C ASN A 735 18.95 -11.84 11.71
N LEU A 736 19.46 -13.05 11.47
CA LEU A 736 18.99 -13.92 10.39
C LEU A 736 17.48 -14.17 10.47
N GLU A 737 16.94 -14.28 11.69
CA GLU A 737 15.51 -14.48 11.94
C GLU A 737 14.63 -13.30 11.50
N LYS A 738 15.17 -12.09 11.34
CA LYS A 738 14.44 -10.87 10.98
C LYS A 738 14.47 -10.50 9.50
N PHE A 739 15.21 -11.23 8.68
CA PHE A 739 15.44 -10.87 7.29
C PHE A 739 14.14 -10.65 6.48
N HIS A 740 13.08 -11.41 6.81
CA HIS A 740 11.77 -11.31 6.15
C HIS A 740 10.74 -10.41 6.88
N ARG A 741 11.02 -9.97 8.11
CA ARG A 741 10.11 -9.18 8.97
C ARG A 741 10.85 -7.98 9.58
N LEU A 742 11.41 -7.12 8.73
CA LEU A 742 12.27 -6.02 9.15
C LEU A 742 11.55 -4.91 9.95
N THR A 743 10.24 -4.77 9.78
CA THR A 743 9.42 -3.70 10.39
C THR A 743 8.68 -4.12 11.66
N ASP A 744 8.56 -5.42 11.88
CA ASP A 744 7.73 -5.98 12.95
C ASP A 744 8.57 -6.22 14.20
N TYR A 745 7.93 -6.10 15.36
CA TYR A 745 8.56 -6.45 16.61
C TYR A 745 8.77 -7.96 16.69
N SER A 746 9.98 -8.38 17.04
CA SER A 746 10.26 -9.77 17.41
C SER A 746 11.20 -9.82 18.60
N LEU A 747 11.14 -10.93 19.34
CA LEU A 747 12.14 -11.23 20.37
C LEU A 747 13.54 -11.16 19.75
N GLY A 748 14.49 -10.57 20.48
CA GLY A 748 15.83 -10.24 19.95
C GLY A 748 15.88 -8.90 19.20
N GLN A 749 15.01 -7.96 19.54
CA GLN A 749 15.00 -6.60 18.97
C GLN A 749 16.24 -5.80 19.36
N VAL A 750 16.63 -5.88 20.63
CA VAL A 750 17.80 -5.20 21.19
C VAL A 750 18.78 -6.26 21.71
N SER A 751 20.08 -6.07 21.47
CA SER A 751 21.08 -7.02 21.95
C SER A 751 21.45 -6.77 23.41
N VAL A 752 21.86 -7.82 24.12
CA VAL A 752 22.27 -7.70 25.53
C VAL A 752 23.44 -6.73 25.69
N GLU A 753 24.40 -6.74 24.76
CA GLU A 753 25.54 -5.79 24.77
C GLU A 753 25.06 -4.35 24.74
N SER A 754 24.07 -4.04 23.90
CA SER A 754 23.49 -2.69 23.86
C SER A 754 22.66 -2.33 25.10
N LEU A 755 21.94 -3.29 25.69
CA LEU A 755 21.22 -3.06 26.95
C LEU A 755 22.19 -2.80 28.10
N CYS A 756 23.31 -3.52 28.18
CA CYS A 756 24.36 -3.28 29.17
C CYS A 756 24.98 -1.89 29.03
N VAL A 757 25.17 -1.40 27.80
CA VAL A 757 25.65 -0.03 27.54
C VAL A 757 24.60 0.99 27.97
N ALA A 758 23.33 0.78 27.63
CA ALA A 758 22.23 1.67 28.02
C ALA A 758 22.03 1.74 29.54
N ALA A 759 22.15 0.61 30.24
CA ALA A 759 22.03 0.50 31.69
C ALA A 759 23.28 0.97 32.47
N GLY A 760 24.34 1.42 31.77
CA GLY A 760 25.59 1.85 32.40
C GLY A 760 26.41 0.71 33.04
N LEU A 761 26.13 -0.55 32.68
CA LEU A 761 26.79 -1.74 33.21
C LEU A 761 28.06 -2.14 32.44
N ALA A 762 28.37 -1.44 31.34
CA ALA A 762 29.48 -1.78 30.43
C ALA A 762 30.87 -1.84 31.09
N ASP A 763 31.11 -1.11 32.19
CA ASP A 763 32.39 -1.15 32.91
C ASP A 763 32.55 -2.40 33.81
N SER A 764 31.51 -3.22 33.97
CA SER A 764 31.48 -4.39 34.86
C SER A 764 31.43 -5.76 34.17
N ALA A 765 31.27 -5.79 32.84
CA ALA A 765 31.25 -7.03 32.08
C ALA A 765 32.67 -7.62 31.97
N LEU A 766 32.90 -8.75 32.64
CA LEU A 766 34.11 -9.56 32.56
C LEU A 766 34.60 -9.70 31.10
N PRO A 767 35.90 -9.45 30.81
CA PRO A 767 36.43 -9.71 29.49
C PRO A 767 36.32 -11.22 29.20
N SER A 768 35.51 -11.58 28.20
CA SER A 768 35.50 -12.93 27.65
C SER A 768 36.94 -13.34 27.26
N PRO A 769 37.41 -14.55 27.62
CA PRO A 769 38.82 -14.94 27.49
C PRO A 769 39.34 -15.02 26.04
N ASP A 770 38.48 -14.90 25.03
CA ASP A 770 38.87 -14.94 23.61
C ASP A 770 39.07 -13.56 22.98
N SER A 771 39.00 -12.47 23.77
CA SER A 771 39.09 -11.09 23.28
C SER A 771 40.53 -10.53 23.28
N SER A 772 41.45 -11.20 22.59
CA SER A 772 42.79 -10.66 22.32
C SER A 772 42.79 -9.65 21.17
N CYS A 773 41.97 -8.59 21.25
CA CYS A 773 42.05 -7.43 20.36
C CYS A 773 41.52 -6.19 21.10
N SER A 774 42.34 -5.68 22.01
CA SER A 774 42.22 -4.31 22.52
C SER A 774 42.56 -3.32 21.41
N SER A 775 41.54 -2.74 20.79
CA SER A 775 41.66 -1.41 20.20
C SER A 775 40.48 -0.55 20.67
N SER A 776 40.80 0.32 21.62
CA SER A 776 40.08 1.52 21.95
C SER A 776 39.84 2.34 20.66
N SER A 777 38.72 2.11 20.02
CA SER A 777 38.16 3.01 19.01
C SER A 777 36.91 3.64 19.61
N SER A 778 37.07 4.87 20.06
CA SER A 778 36.05 5.77 20.60
C SER A 778 35.05 6.21 19.52
N GLY A 779 34.37 5.26 18.87
CA GLY A 779 33.45 5.52 17.77
C GLY A 779 32.90 4.27 17.09
N SER A 780 32.49 3.25 17.85
CA SER A 780 31.74 2.13 17.29
C SER A 780 30.27 2.54 17.07
N PRO A 781 29.65 2.19 15.93
CA PRO A 781 28.26 2.53 15.62
C PRO A 781 27.22 1.77 16.48
N GLN A 782 27.66 0.89 17.39
CA GLN A 782 26.78 0.06 18.22
C GLN A 782 26.06 0.84 19.34
N GLY A 783 26.62 1.97 19.80
CA GLY A 783 25.96 2.87 20.77
C GLY A 783 25.05 3.94 20.14
N SER A 784 25.15 4.16 18.82
CA SER A 784 24.48 5.29 18.16
C SER A 784 22.96 5.22 18.23
N GLY A 785 22.37 4.03 18.08
CA GLY A 785 20.91 3.88 18.05
C GLY A 785 20.24 4.09 19.41
N CYS A 786 20.88 3.65 20.50
CA CYS A 786 20.33 3.83 21.86
C CYS A 786 20.43 5.30 22.29
N VAL A 787 21.59 5.93 22.04
CA VAL A 787 21.79 7.36 22.32
C VAL A 787 20.86 8.23 21.48
N GLN A 788 20.66 7.90 20.20
CA GLN A 788 19.70 8.59 19.34
C GLN A 788 18.25 8.43 19.82
N ARG A 789 17.89 7.25 20.32
CA ARG A 789 16.59 7.02 20.96
C ARG A 789 16.41 7.91 22.18
N GLU A 790 17.35 7.92 23.12
CA GLU A 790 17.27 8.75 24.32
C GLU A 790 17.16 10.24 23.98
N ALA A 791 17.97 10.72 23.03
CA ALA A 791 17.88 12.09 22.55
C ALA A 791 16.50 12.40 21.94
N SER A 792 15.94 11.48 21.16
CA SER A 792 14.61 11.64 20.55
C SER A 792 13.47 11.61 21.57
N LEU A 793 13.58 10.78 22.62
CA LEU A 793 12.60 10.71 23.71
C LEU A 793 12.67 11.94 24.60
N ALA A 794 13.87 12.42 24.90
CA ALA A 794 14.10 13.67 25.61
C ALA A 794 13.55 14.86 24.82
N ALA A 795 13.75 14.90 23.50
CA ALA A 795 13.16 15.91 22.62
C ALA A 795 11.62 15.84 22.57
N ALA A 796 11.04 14.64 22.65
CA ALA A 796 9.60 14.45 22.79
C ALA A 796 9.07 14.76 24.21
N GLY A 797 9.97 14.92 25.20
CA GLY A 797 9.64 15.20 26.59
C GLY A 797 8.94 14.05 27.33
N LEU A 798 9.07 12.81 26.85
CA LEU A 798 8.42 11.63 27.43
C LEU A 798 9.29 10.99 28.51
N ASP A 799 8.69 10.74 29.68
CA ASP A 799 9.35 10.04 30.78
C ASP A 799 8.88 8.58 30.87
N LEU A 800 9.61 7.69 30.20
CA LEU A 800 9.34 6.25 30.25
C LEU A 800 9.67 5.63 31.61
N ARG A 801 10.55 6.25 32.42
CA ARG A 801 10.94 5.68 33.72
C ARG A 801 9.75 5.63 34.65
N SER A 802 8.98 6.72 34.73
CA SER A 802 7.74 6.77 35.52
C SER A 802 6.73 5.68 35.10
N CYS A 803 6.58 5.45 33.79
CA CYS A 803 5.68 4.44 33.25
C CYS A 803 6.14 3.02 33.64
N LEU A 804 7.45 2.74 33.54
CA LEU A 804 8.02 1.44 33.90
C LEU A 804 7.94 1.18 35.40
N HIS A 805 8.21 2.17 36.25
CA HIS A 805 8.06 2.02 37.71
C HIS A 805 6.61 1.70 38.10
N LEU A 806 5.63 2.40 37.52
CA LEU A 806 4.22 2.12 37.79
C LEU A 806 3.83 0.70 37.36
N LEU A 807 4.28 0.24 36.18
CA LEU A 807 4.01 -1.12 35.72
C LEU A 807 4.70 -2.17 36.57
N HIS A 808 5.91 -1.90 37.05
CA HIS A 808 6.63 -2.77 37.96
C HIS A 808 5.84 -2.93 39.28
N ASP A 809 5.36 -1.85 39.88
CA ASP A 809 4.55 -1.91 41.10
C ASP A 809 3.24 -2.68 40.87
N LEU A 810 2.54 -2.40 39.77
CA LEU A 810 1.27 -3.03 39.41
C LEU A 810 1.44 -4.53 39.11
N TYR A 811 2.45 -4.91 38.32
CA TYR A 811 2.74 -6.31 38.04
C TYR A 811 3.21 -7.06 39.28
N SER A 812 4.02 -6.45 40.16
CA SER A 812 4.40 -7.07 41.43
C SER A 812 3.21 -7.33 42.35
N GLN A 813 2.21 -6.43 42.36
CA GLN A 813 0.98 -6.63 43.13
C GLN A 813 0.14 -7.79 42.57
N TRP A 814 0.00 -7.87 41.25
CA TRP A 814 -0.76 -8.94 40.59
C TRP A 814 -0.07 -10.30 40.68
N LEU A 815 1.26 -10.32 40.66
CA LEU A 815 2.07 -11.54 40.61
C LEU A 815 2.50 -12.04 42.01
N GLY A 816 2.08 -11.37 43.09
CA GLY A 816 2.44 -11.70 44.47
C GLY A 816 1.86 -13.04 44.96
N PRO A 817 0.57 -13.13 45.35
CA PRO A 817 -0.04 -14.38 45.78
C PRO A 817 -0.61 -15.20 44.60
N PRO A 818 -0.28 -16.51 44.48
CA PRO A 818 -0.52 -17.34 43.28
C PRO A 818 -1.99 -17.59 42.92
N ASP A 819 -2.93 -17.36 43.85
CA ASP A 819 -4.36 -17.70 43.67
C ASP A 819 -5.23 -16.50 43.24
N THR A 820 -4.65 -15.31 43.07
CA THR A 820 -5.43 -14.07 42.90
C THR A 820 -5.69 -13.64 41.45
N VAL A 821 -4.89 -14.15 40.50
CA VAL A 821 -4.93 -13.72 39.10
C VAL A 821 -5.25 -14.90 38.18
N GLY A 822 -6.18 -14.69 37.24
CA GLY A 822 -6.49 -15.69 36.23
C GLY A 822 -5.28 -15.98 35.34
N GLN A 823 -5.06 -17.26 35.04
CA GLN A 823 -3.99 -17.77 34.16
C GLN A 823 -3.78 -16.95 32.85
N PRO A 824 -4.82 -16.54 32.09
CA PRO A 824 -4.59 -15.75 30.88
C PRO A 824 -3.96 -14.36 31.15
N LEU A 825 -4.28 -13.72 32.28
CA LEU A 825 -3.68 -12.45 32.66
C LEU A 825 -2.25 -12.64 33.14
N LEU A 826 -1.96 -13.73 33.83
CA LEU A 826 -0.59 -14.13 34.17
C LEU A 826 0.27 -14.30 32.91
N THR A 827 -0.21 -15.04 31.90
CA THR A 827 0.54 -15.23 30.64
C THR A 827 0.78 -13.90 29.91
N GLU A 828 -0.22 -13.03 29.81
CA GLU A 828 -0.08 -11.74 29.12
C GLU A 828 0.79 -10.74 29.87
N THR A 829 0.78 -10.75 31.20
CA THR A 829 1.68 -9.91 32.02
C THR A 829 3.13 -10.35 31.90
N ILE A 830 3.42 -11.67 31.92
CA ILE A 830 4.78 -12.17 31.66
C ILE A 830 5.22 -11.81 30.24
N ARG A 831 4.37 -12.05 29.24
CA ARG A 831 4.64 -11.66 27.86
C ARG A 831 4.94 -10.16 27.76
N SER A 832 4.18 -9.32 28.46
CA SER A 832 4.41 -7.88 28.54
C SER A 832 5.79 -7.56 29.12
N VAL A 833 6.17 -8.17 30.25
CA VAL A 833 7.47 -7.93 30.89
C VAL A 833 8.62 -8.28 29.96
N VAL A 834 8.55 -9.44 29.29
CA VAL A 834 9.57 -9.89 28.33
C VAL A 834 9.70 -8.89 27.18
N MET A 835 8.59 -8.42 26.60
CA MET A 835 8.64 -7.45 25.52
C MET A 835 9.16 -6.07 25.97
N LEU A 836 8.82 -5.65 27.18
CA LEU A 836 9.26 -4.36 27.74
C LEU A 836 10.72 -4.37 28.20
N SER A 837 11.35 -5.54 28.34
CA SER A 837 12.77 -5.65 28.70
C SER A 837 13.71 -4.92 27.73
N ASP A 838 13.31 -4.76 26.46
CA ASP A 838 14.02 -3.95 25.45
C ASP A 838 14.02 -2.43 25.76
N ILE A 839 13.23 -1.99 26.74
CA ILE A 839 13.06 -0.59 27.15
C ILE A 839 13.61 -0.32 28.56
N PHE A 840 14.06 -1.35 29.27
CA PHE A 840 14.63 -1.17 30.60
C PHE A 840 15.91 -0.33 30.56
N MET A 841 16.04 0.55 31.55
CA MET A 841 17.12 1.54 31.62
C MET A 841 18.02 1.33 32.85
N GLU A 842 17.60 0.52 33.82
CA GLU A 842 18.29 0.33 35.10
C GLU A 842 18.51 -1.15 35.40
N SER A 843 19.66 -1.48 36.02
CA SER A 843 19.97 -2.86 36.44
C SER A 843 18.90 -3.46 37.35
N MET A 844 18.35 -2.65 38.25
CA MET A 844 17.34 -3.09 39.23
C MET A 844 16.08 -3.65 38.56
N GLN A 845 15.75 -3.18 37.35
CA GLN A 845 14.59 -3.67 36.59
C GLN A 845 14.83 -5.10 36.07
N PHE A 846 16.07 -5.42 35.68
CA PHE A 846 16.46 -6.77 35.26
C PHE A 846 16.54 -7.72 36.46
N ASP A 847 17.10 -7.25 37.59
CA ASP A 847 17.15 -8.05 38.83
C ASP A 847 15.74 -8.42 39.31
N TRP A 848 14.81 -7.46 39.27
CA TRP A 848 13.39 -7.72 39.54
C TRP A 848 12.79 -8.75 38.58
N MET A 849 12.99 -8.57 37.27
CA MET A 849 12.44 -9.49 36.26
C MET A 849 12.92 -10.93 36.51
N VAL A 850 14.21 -11.12 36.81
CA VAL A 850 14.79 -12.44 37.11
C VAL A 850 14.17 -13.03 38.38
N ALA A 851 14.07 -12.25 39.45
CA ALA A 851 13.44 -12.72 40.69
C ALA A 851 12.00 -13.17 40.45
N LEU A 852 11.23 -12.35 39.72
CA LEU A 852 9.83 -12.62 39.38
C LEU A 852 9.67 -13.90 38.54
N LEU A 853 10.44 -14.05 37.47
CA LEU A 853 10.35 -15.22 36.59
C LEU A 853 10.81 -16.51 37.30
N MET A 854 11.83 -16.42 38.16
CA MET A 854 12.30 -17.56 38.96
C MET A 854 11.25 -18.00 39.99
N ASP A 855 10.54 -17.05 40.60
CA ASP A 855 9.47 -17.38 41.53
C ASP A 855 8.28 -18.01 40.80
N ILE A 856 7.90 -17.52 39.62
CA ILE A 856 6.85 -18.13 38.80
C ILE A 856 7.23 -19.55 38.35
N TYR A 857 8.48 -19.74 37.90
CA TYR A 857 9.01 -21.05 37.50
C TYR A 857 8.98 -22.08 38.64
N ARG A 858 9.12 -21.65 39.91
CA ARG A 858 9.05 -22.54 41.08
C ARG A 858 7.63 -22.95 41.46
N HIS A 859 6.64 -22.08 41.25
CA HIS A 859 5.29 -22.28 41.75
C HIS A 859 4.31 -22.82 40.70
N GLN A 860 4.54 -22.58 39.41
CA GLN A 860 3.64 -23.01 38.33
C GLN A 860 4.02 -24.40 37.76
N PRO A 861 3.04 -25.22 37.36
CA PRO A 861 3.30 -26.53 36.77
C PRO A 861 3.96 -26.42 35.40
N ILE A 862 4.91 -27.31 35.11
CA ILE A 862 5.66 -27.38 33.85
C ILE A 862 4.76 -27.69 32.63
N GLU A 863 3.53 -28.15 32.87
CA GLU A 863 2.54 -28.52 31.84
C GLU A 863 1.96 -27.30 31.08
N ASP A 864 2.11 -26.07 31.58
CA ASP A 864 1.65 -24.86 30.87
C ASP A 864 2.67 -24.43 29.79
N GLU A 865 2.60 -25.08 28.62
CA GLU A 865 3.47 -24.77 27.49
C GLU A 865 3.38 -23.32 27.00
N VAL A 866 2.23 -22.64 27.16
CA VAL A 866 2.03 -21.27 26.67
C VAL A 866 2.73 -20.27 27.57
N LEU A 867 2.63 -20.45 28.89
CA LEU A 867 3.34 -19.62 29.86
C LEU A 867 4.85 -19.84 29.77
N MET A 868 5.27 -21.10 29.69
CA MET A 868 6.69 -21.47 29.71
C MET A 868 7.46 -20.93 28.50
N GLN A 869 6.81 -20.71 27.35
CA GLN A 869 7.42 -20.06 26.18
C GLN A 869 7.92 -18.63 26.43
N TYR A 870 7.33 -17.91 27.40
CA TYR A 870 7.75 -16.55 27.75
C TYR A 870 8.64 -16.53 29.00
N VAL A 871 8.54 -17.55 29.86
CA VAL A 871 9.40 -17.66 31.06
C VAL A 871 10.82 -18.11 30.69
N ILE A 872 10.95 -18.99 29.68
CA ILE A 872 12.23 -19.44 29.10
C ILE A 872 12.75 -18.38 28.13
#